data_AF-A0A817BUF0-F1
#
_entry.id   AF-A0A817BUF0-F1
#
_cell.length_a   1.000
_cell.length_b   1.000
_cell.length_c   1.000
_cell.angle_alpha   90.00
_cell.angle_beta   90.00
_cell.angle_gamma   90.00
#
_symmetry.space_group_name_H-M   'P 1'
#
loop_
_entity.id
_entity.type
_entity.pdbx_description
1 polymer ?
#
loop_
_entity_poly.entity_id
_entity_poly.type
_entity_poly.pdbx_seq_one_letter_code
_entity_poly.pdbx_strand_id
1 'polypeptide(L)'
;MSFLSCAAYQACDSKISSKAIFYCVQCDVLQCILCEQQIHKISNNKTHERLNVDEIDGDYCSINRSHPAVFYCSTCTLSFCYLCYKNKHKNSDGREHKLHKSKEEQMFISDKDNVHSRLEGKPTYPQLSSVTHDNNSYKQNNYKNTSASTFSDVELDNYDANDILSSQQQNDSKQIKNSTAIISQQKQTMNHISKGDKFHEQISDTDNQQNSLNTDSNGVFLLLNAQEHLTVNHESDFIRQLKCSTQDPQVKCISIIGNTGDGKSYALNQVFFNGKEKFHTSSTTESCTMGVWSALDENQRTLILDTEGRLGLSQNDNIRNRLLLKILCISDIIIYRTRAPKLPNDMFQFLSDASNAFLKYFRKELENVMKNCKVDGPMSTMGPTLIVFHETQFTEVLRDHFQCQKTAVEQLKERFDKMNLSYDAYSSIEYVGIQTLGGTETDFSEIKATVTEILENNKIRSPRRLSIIFKALKALNQKFNHAIPPEVPSTLPDEFFTCYVKCESCGIKCTLAANHQKDNIPHQCDKRCSYNKELDNEVWKCLPCHREGRDMIVYGKLITKNDSLVQGLLKYVWSGFVIECSHHGEIYRSRKYWYGNNEPKDVTRVEVVHVWPGEDNSRVASDVTPRKILEGIHNVGRFVL
;
A
#
# COMPACT_ATOMS: atom_id res chain seq x y z
N MET A 1 14.16 -18.93 8.55
CA MET A 1 14.07 -20.27 9.18
C MET A 1 15.46 -20.88 9.16
N SER A 2 15.95 -21.38 10.29
CA SER A 2 17.15 -22.23 10.32
C SER A 2 16.86 -23.48 9.50
N PHE A 3 17.63 -23.73 8.44
CA PHE A 3 17.54 -25.01 7.74
C PHE A 3 17.96 -26.12 8.70
N LEU A 4 17.31 -27.28 8.61
CA LEU A 4 17.70 -28.44 9.40
C LEU A 4 19.11 -28.88 8.98
N SER A 5 20.01 -28.91 9.95
CA SER A 5 21.38 -29.34 9.78
C SER A 5 21.49 -30.86 9.73
N CYS A 6 22.44 -31.35 8.93
CA CYS A 6 22.84 -32.75 8.97
C CYS A 6 23.38 -33.09 10.36
N ALA A 7 22.81 -34.10 11.01
CA ALA A 7 23.18 -34.57 12.35
C ALA A 7 24.05 -35.84 12.31
N ALA A 8 24.24 -36.46 11.14
CA ALA A 8 24.91 -37.75 11.04
C ALA A 8 26.43 -37.68 10.80
N TYR A 9 26.97 -36.50 10.45
CA TYR A 9 28.40 -36.12 10.27
C TYR A 9 29.43 -37.20 9.83
N GLN A 10 29.02 -38.26 9.14
CA GLN A 10 29.93 -39.34 8.73
C GLN A 10 30.73 -38.97 7.48
N ALA A 11 30.11 -38.22 6.57
CA ALA A 11 30.70 -37.83 5.30
C ALA A 11 30.91 -36.32 5.17
N CYS A 12 30.32 -35.51 6.06
CA CYS A 12 30.43 -34.06 6.07
C CYS A 12 31.22 -33.56 7.29
N ASP A 13 32.00 -32.48 7.12
CA ASP A 13 32.79 -31.88 8.21
C ASP A 13 31.87 -31.41 9.36
N SER A 14 32.12 -31.91 10.57
CA SER A 14 31.34 -31.55 11.77
C SER A 14 31.43 -30.08 12.14
N LYS A 15 32.41 -29.34 11.60
CA LYS A 15 32.54 -27.88 11.76
C LYS A 15 31.68 -27.08 10.79
N ILE A 16 31.25 -27.65 9.67
CA ILE A 16 30.45 -26.98 8.63
C ILE A 16 29.16 -27.78 8.42
N SER A 17 28.12 -27.42 9.15
CA SER A 17 26.86 -28.14 9.11
C SER A 17 26.17 -28.02 7.74
N SER A 18 26.12 -29.12 6.99
CA SER A 18 25.47 -29.20 5.68
C SER A 18 23.95 -29.30 5.82
N LYS A 19 23.17 -28.69 4.91
CA LYS A 19 21.70 -28.82 4.89
C LYS A 19 21.30 -30.30 4.81
N ALA A 20 20.42 -30.73 5.71
CA ALA A 20 19.79 -32.03 5.64
C ALA A 20 18.67 -32.04 4.59
N ILE A 21 18.66 -33.09 3.77
CA ILE A 21 17.64 -33.33 2.73
C ILE A 21 16.85 -34.59 3.07
N PHE A 22 17.43 -35.50 3.86
CA PHE A 22 16.80 -36.75 4.25
C PHE A 22 16.68 -36.83 5.77
N TYR A 23 15.56 -37.37 6.25
CA TYR A 23 15.45 -37.94 7.59
C TYR A 23 15.37 -39.45 7.45
N CYS A 24 16.35 -40.16 8.02
CA CYS A 24 16.31 -41.62 8.06
C CYS A 24 15.57 -42.08 9.31
N VAL A 25 14.48 -42.82 9.12
CA VAL A 25 13.60 -43.25 10.21
C VAL A 25 14.31 -44.22 11.16
N GLN A 26 15.11 -45.14 10.62
CA GLN A 26 15.79 -46.18 11.39
C GLN A 26 17.10 -45.69 12.02
N CYS A 27 17.80 -44.75 11.38
CA CYS A 27 19.00 -44.14 11.97
C CYS A 27 18.67 -42.99 12.93
N ASP A 28 17.43 -42.51 12.93
CA ASP A 28 16.96 -41.35 13.71
C ASP A 28 17.86 -40.12 13.57
N VAL A 29 18.25 -39.79 12.35
CA VAL A 29 19.13 -38.65 12.08
C VAL A 29 18.72 -37.93 10.81
N LEU A 30 18.87 -36.61 10.85
CA LEU A 30 18.86 -35.73 9.68
C LEU A 30 20.18 -35.89 8.93
N GLN A 31 20.10 -36.07 7.61
CA GLN A 31 21.24 -36.42 6.76
C GLN A 31 21.27 -35.50 5.54
N CYS A 32 22.44 -34.92 5.26
CA CYS A 32 22.71 -34.36 3.94
C CYS A 32 22.89 -35.49 2.92
N ILE A 33 22.90 -35.15 1.64
CA ILE A 33 23.03 -36.13 0.55
C ILE A 33 24.29 -37.01 0.68
N LEU A 34 25.41 -36.45 1.16
CA LEU A 34 26.66 -37.19 1.32
C LEU A 34 26.59 -38.20 2.48
N CYS A 35 26.06 -37.77 3.62
CA CYS A 35 25.92 -38.62 4.80
C CYS A 35 24.90 -39.74 4.57
N GLU A 36 23.79 -39.44 3.89
CA GLU A 36 22.78 -40.43 3.51
C GLU A 36 23.41 -41.54 2.65
N GLN A 37 24.14 -41.14 1.60
CA GLN A 37 24.77 -42.09 0.67
C GLN A 37 25.81 -42.98 1.36
N GLN A 38 26.62 -42.43 2.27
CA GLN A 38 27.63 -43.23 2.97
C GLN A 38 27.01 -44.20 3.98
N ILE A 39 26.09 -43.72 4.82
CA ILE A 39 25.46 -44.53 5.87
C ILE A 39 24.67 -45.69 5.27
N HIS A 40 24.01 -45.46 4.13
CA HIS A 40 23.15 -46.45 3.51
C HIS A 40 23.80 -47.24 2.36
N LYS A 41 25.12 -47.07 2.12
CA LYS A 41 25.85 -47.91 1.16
C LYS A 41 25.95 -49.37 1.60
N ILE A 42 25.94 -49.61 2.92
CA ILE A 42 26.06 -50.93 3.55
C ILE A 42 24.72 -51.68 3.44
N SER A 43 24.75 -52.97 3.11
CA SER A 43 23.57 -53.81 2.81
C SER A 43 22.47 -53.75 3.88
N ASN A 44 22.84 -53.72 5.16
CA ASN A 44 21.88 -53.70 6.26
C ASN A 44 21.11 -52.37 6.37
N ASN A 45 21.67 -51.28 5.84
CA ASN A 45 21.12 -49.94 5.94
C ASN A 45 20.40 -49.52 4.63
N LYS A 46 20.56 -50.26 3.53
CA LYS A 46 19.93 -49.95 2.24
C LYS A 46 18.41 -49.93 2.31
N THR A 47 17.82 -50.74 3.18
CA THR A 47 16.36 -50.88 3.36
C THR A 47 15.77 -49.86 4.32
N HIS A 48 16.58 -48.96 4.89
CA HIS A 48 16.05 -47.89 5.73
C HIS A 48 15.11 -46.99 4.93
N GLU A 49 14.02 -46.62 5.59
CA GLU A 49 13.04 -45.67 5.07
C GLU A 49 13.61 -44.26 5.21
N ARG A 50 13.66 -43.54 4.08
CA ARG A 50 14.09 -42.14 4.04
C ARG A 50 12.91 -41.27 3.69
N LEU A 51 12.75 -40.20 4.44
CA LEU A 51 11.80 -39.15 4.14
C LEU A 51 12.55 -37.96 3.57
N ASN A 52 12.11 -37.46 2.41
CA ASN A 52 12.65 -36.25 1.84
C ASN A 52 12.10 -35.06 2.62
N VAL A 53 12.97 -34.35 3.33
CA VAL A 53 12.62 -33.21 4.19
C VAL A 53 12.10 -32.04 3.36
N ASP A 54 12.55 -31.90 2.12
CA ASP A 54 12.12 -30.82 1.22
C ASP A 54 10.73 -31.09 0.59
N GLU A 55 10.24 -32.33 0.64
CA GLU A 55 8.89 -32.71 0.18
C GLU A 55 7.83 -32.69 1.29
N ILE A 56 8.27 -32.48 2.54
CA ILE A 56 7.37 -32.33 3.68
C ILE A 56 7.00 -30.86 3.78
N ASP A 57 5.72 -30.52 3.66
CA ASP A 57 5.20 -29.16 3.79
C ASP A 57 5.50 -28.57 5.18
N GLY A 58 6.68 -27.97 5.35
CA GLY A 58 7.06 -26.92 6.31
C GLY A 58 6.78 -27.11 7.81
N ASP A 59 6.05 -28.14 8.24
CA ASP A 59 5.59 -28.33 9.60
C ASP A 59 6.64 -29.10 10.41
N TYR A 60 7.02 -28.55 11.57
CA TYR A 60 7.84 -29.25 12.55
C TYR A 60 6.96 -30.06 13.48
N CYS A 61 7.52 -31.13 14.04
CA CYS A 61 6.81 -31.87 15.08
C CYS A 61 6.50 -30.97 16.27
N SER A 62 5.24 -30.99 16.71
CA SER A 62 4.74 -30.21 17.84
C SER A 62 5.41 -30.59 19.17
N ILE A 63 5.97 -31.80 19.28
CA ILE A 63 6.68 -32.28 20.47
C ILE A 63 8.20 -32.05 20.36
N ASN A 64 8.79 -32.38 19.21
CA ASN A 64 10.22 -32.16 18.98
C ASN A 64 10.44 -31.33 17.71
N ARG A 65 10.56 -30.01 17.89
CA ARG A 65 10.68 -29.05 16.79
C ARG A 65 11.94 -29.23 15.93
N SER A 66 12.90 -30.05 16.38
CA SER A 66 14.10 -30.38 15.59
C SER A 66 13.83 -31.44 14.51
N HIS A 67 12.67 -32.11 14.53
CA HIS A 67 12.30 -33.14 13.56
C HIS A 67 11.12 -32.68 12.70
N PRO A 68 11.11 -33.02 11.39
CA PRO A 68 9.98 -32.73 10.52
C PRO A 68 8.73 -33.48 10.98
N ALA A 69 7.57 -32.86 10.86
CA ALA A 69 6.31 -33.55 11.10
C ALA A 69 5.91 -34.37 9.87
N VAL A 70 5.60 -35.64 10.09
CA VAL A 70 5.26 -36.62 9.06
C VAL A 70 3.80 -37.09 9.21
N PHE A 71 3.23 -36.90 10.39
CA PHE A 71 1.86 -37.31 10.67
C PHE A 71 1.09 -36.16 11.30
N TYR A 72 -0.14 -35.99 10.87
CA TYR A 72 -1.10 -35.13 11.56
C TYR A 72 -2.20 -35.97 12.18
N CYS A 73 -2.55 -35.65 13.43
CA CYS A 73 -3.68 -36.25 14.14
C CYS A 73 -4.78 -35.21 14.30
N SER A 74 -5.94 -35.41 13.67
CA SER A 74 -7.10 -34.51 13.85
C SER A 74 -7.63 -34.50 15.27
N THR A 75 -7.51 -35.61 15.99
CA THR A 75 -8.04 -35.71 17.36
C THR A 75 -7.19 -34.90 18.34
N CYS A 76 -5.87 -34.97 18.21
CA CYS A 76 -4.96 -34.20 19.04
C CYS A 76 -4.72 -32.77 18.54
N THR A 77 -5.09 -32.47 17.29
CA THR A 77 -4.74 -31.24 16.55
C THR A 77 -3.24 -30.91 16.56
N LEU A 78 -2.40 -31.95 16.63
CA LEU A 78 -0.94 -31.85 16.67
C LEU A 78 -0.30 -32.58 15.48
N SER A 79 0.87 -32.08 15.07
CA SER A 79 1.72 -32.68 14.04
C SER A 79 2.89 -33.42 14.71
N PHE A 80 3.16 -34.65 14.28
CA PHE A 80 4.14 -35.54 14.89
C PHE A 80 5.23 -35.94 13.90
N CYS A 81 6.49 -35.94 14.34
CA CYS A 81 7.52 -36.70 13.66
C CYS A 81 7.27 -38.20 13.89
N TYR A 82 7.86 -39.04 13.05
CA TYR A 82 7.69 -40.49 13.15
C TYR A 82 7.91 -41.04 14.57
N LEU A 83 8.95 -40.58 15.27
CA LEU A 83 9.24 -41.06 16.63
C LEU A 83 8.27 -40.54 17.69
N CYS A 84 7.90 -39.26 17.63
CA CYS A 84 6.93 -38.71 18.58
C CYS A 84 5.56 -39.35 18.39
N TYR A 85 5.22 -39.70 17.14
CA TYR A 85 4.08 -40.56 16.84
C TYR A 85 4.24 -41.94 17.51
N LYS A 86 5.26 -42.71 17.15
CA LYS A 86 5.41 -44.10 17.61
C LYS A 86 5.53 -44.24 19.14
N ASN A 87 6.20 -43.30 19.80
CA ASN A 87 6.58 -43.44 21.20
C ASN A 87 5.73 -42.60 22.16
N LYS A 88 5.12 -41.50 21.71
CA LYS A 88 4.46 -40.52 22.59
C LYS A 88 3.01 -40.23 22.23
N HIS A 89 2.53 -40.65 21.07
CA HIS A 89 1.13 -40.50 20.69
C HIS A 89 0.34 -41.77 21.05
N LYS A 90 -0.34 -41.75 22.20
CA LYS A 90 -1.27 -42.79 22.66
C LYS A 90 -2.52 -42.15 23.27
N ASN A 91 -3.68 -42.80 23.12
CA ASN A 91 -4.91 -42.42 23.81
C ASN A 91 -4.86 -42.84 25.28
N SER A 92 -5.70 -42.22 26.13
CA SER A 92 -5.93 -42.62 27.53
C SER A 92 -6.35 -44.08 27.73
N ASP A 93 -6.88 -44.70 26.66
CA ASP A 93 -7.57 -45.98 26.62
C ASP A 93 -6.94 -46.95 25.59
N GLY A 94 -5.76 -46.60 25.05
CA GLY A 94 -4.90 -47.52 24.30
C GLY A 94 -5.27 -47.82 22.84
N ARG A 95 -6.30 -47.18 22.27
CA ARG A 95 -6.63 -47.27 20.83
C ARG A 95 -5.90 -46.20 20.00
N GLU A 96 -5.76 -46.43 18.69
CA GLU A 96 -5.06 -45.53 17.76
C GLU A 96 -5.99 -44.42 17.19
N HIS A 97 -5.54 -43.17 17.17
CA HIS A 97 -6.25 -42.07 16.47
C HIS A 97 -6.09 -42.15 14.94
N LYS A 98 -7.04 -41.57 14.19
CA LYS A 98 -6.98 -41.46 12.72
C LYS A 98 -5.84 -40.52 12.30
N LEU A 99 -4.92 -41.04 11.50
CA LEU A 99 -3.69 -40.35 11.07
C LEU A 99 -3.75 -40.00 9.59
N HIS A 100 -3.14 -38.88 9.23
CA HIS A 100 -2.95 -38.43 7.85
C HIS A 100 -1.47 -38.13 7.62
N LYS A 101 -0.94 -38.47 6.43
CA LYS A 101 0.48 -38.27 6.11
C LYS A 101 0.83 -36.80 5.89
N SER A 102 -0.17 -35.96 5.66
CA SER A 102 -0.04 -34.51 5.65
C SER A 102 -1.37 -33.86 6.05
N LYS A 103 -1.36 -32.55 6.38
CA LYS A 103 -2.59 -31.78 6.60
C LYS A 103 -3.44 -31.67 5.33
N GLU A 104 -2.82 -31.70 4.15
CA GLU A 104 -3.50 -31.57 2.86
C GLU A 104 -4.38 -32.78 2.53
N GLU A 105 -3.98 -34.00 2.92
CA GLU A 105 -4.78 -35.21 2.73
C GLU A 105 -6.13 -35.17 3.48
N GLN A 106 -6.26 -34.37 4.55
CA GLN A 106 -7.54 -34.19 5.23
C GLN A 106 -8.52 -33.32 4.45
N MET A 107 -8.04 -32.23 3.83
CA MET A 107 -8.91 -31.32 3.09
C MET A 107 -9.57 -32.04 1.91
N PHE A 108 -8.82 -32.92 1.22
CA PHE A 108 -9.34 -33.75 0.14
C PHE A 108 -10.32 -34.85 0.59
N ILE A 109 -10.21 -35.36 1.82
CA ILE A 109 -11.14 -36.36 2.35
C ILE A 109 -12.40 -35.70 2.91
N SER A 110 -12.30 -34.55 3.60
CA SER A 110 -13.47 -33.78 4.04
C SER A 110 -14.31 -33.27 2.87
N ASP A 111 -13.67 -32.99 1.72
CA ASP A 111 -14.39 -32.64 0.50
C ASP A 111 -15.10 -33.84 -0.15
N LYS A 112 -14.54 -35.06 -0.04
CA LYS A 112 -15.25 -36.28 -0.48
C LYS A 112 -16.44 -36.64 0.42
N ASP A 113 -16.31 -36.46 1.73
CA ASP A 113 -17.41 -36.69 2.69
C ASP A 113 -18.53 -35.62 2.53
N ASN A 114 -18.20 -34.41 2.06
CA ASN A 114 -19.17 -33.37 1.69
C ASN A 114 -19.82 -33.57 0.30
N VAL A 115 -19.23 -34.39 -0.57
CA VAL A 115 -19.86 -34.79 -1.84
C VAL A 115 -20.79 -35.99 -1.64
N HIS A 116 -20.52 -36.86 -0.66
CA HIS A 116 -21.40 -37.99 -0.32
C HIS A 116 -22.69 -37.60 0.42
N SER A 117 -22.77 -36.40 1.01
CA SER A 117 -23.99 -35.86 1.64
C SER A 117 -24.88 -35.02 0.70
N ARG A 118 -24.53 -34.93 -0.60
CA ARG A 118 -25.37 -34.27 -1.63
C ARG A 118 -25.86 -35.21 -2.74
N LEU A 119 -25.68 -36.51 -2.59
CA LEU A 119 -26.19 -37.53 -3.52
C LEU A 119 -26.93 -38.67 -2.78
N GLU A 120 -27.89 -38.32 -1.94
CA GLU A 120 -28.95 -39.25 -1.49
C GLU A 120 -30.33 -38.58 -1.61
N GLY A 121 -30.75 -38.38 -2.85
CA GLY A 121 -32.15 -38.38 -3.25
C GLY A 121 -32.27 -39.32 -4.45
N LYS A 122 -32.40 -40.62 -4.20
CA LYS A 122 -32.44 -41.65 -5.26
C LYS A 122 -33.60 -41.37 -6.24
N PRO A 123 -33.37 -41.53 -7.56
CA PRO A 123 -34.45 -41.69 -8.52
C PRO A 123 -35.04 -43.10 -8.41
N THR A 124 -36.34 -43.19 -8.12
CA THR A 124 -37.13 -44.41 -8.33
C THR A 124 -37.87 -44.28 -9.67
N TYR A 125 -37.49 -45.10 -10.65
CA TYR A 125 -38.30 -45.33 -11.85
C TYR A 125 -39.53 -46.19 -11.47
N PRO A 126 -40.74 -45.91 -12.00
CA PRO A 126 -41.88 -46.79 -11.81
C PRO A 126 -41.75 -48.05 -12.65
N GLN A 127 -42.14 -49.19 -12.07
CA GLN A 127 -42.47 -50.38 -12.85
C GLN A 127 -43.74 -50.16 -13.68
N LEU A 128 -43.80 -50.98 -14.74
CA LEU A 128 -44.84 -51.12 -15.74
C LEU A 128 -46.31 -50.87 -15.30
N SER A 129 -46.99 -50.21 -16.23
CA SER A 129 -48.35 -50.46 -16.73
C SER A 129 -49.56 -49.76 -16.07
N SER A 130 -50.32 -49.15 -16.99
CA SER A 130 -51.79 -49.05 -17.07
C SER A 130 -52.48 -47.77 -16.56
N VAL A 131 -53.15 -47.11 -17.54
CA VAL A 131 -54.55 -46.65 -17.50
C VAL A 131 -54.86 -45.23 -16.94
N THR A 132 -55.12 -44.34 -17.92
CA THR A 132 -56.19 -43.32 -18.06
C THR A 132 -56.35 -42.09 -17.14
N HIS A 133 -56.66 -40.99 -17.84
CA HIS A 133 -57.60 -39.90 -17.56
C HIS A 133 -57.23 -38.74 -16.61
N ASP A 134 -57.16 -37.57 -17.24
CA ASP A 134 -57.92 -36.34 -16.96
C ASP A 134 -57.62 -35.39 -15.78
N ASN A 135 -57.47 -34.12 -16.20
CA ASN A 135 -58.09 -32.88 -15.69
C ASN A 135 -57.44 -32.05 -14.56
N ASN A 136 -57.20 -30.77 -14.92
CA ASN A 136 -57.58 -29.50 -14.26
C ASN A 136 -57.22 -29.33 -12.76
N SER A 137 -56.74 -28.19 -12.24
CA SER A 137 -57.10 -26.79 -12.48
C SER A 137 -56.24 -25.91 -11.53
N TYR A 138 -55.70 -24.79 -12.01
CA TYR A 138 -56.08 -23.40 -11.67
C TYR A 138 -56.45 -23.06 -10.22
N LYS A 139 -55.68 -22.16 -9.58
CA LYS A 139 -56.07 -20.77 -9.18
C LYS A 139 -54.99 -20.17 -8.24
N GLN A 140 -54.43 -18.99 -8.58
CA GLN A 140 -54.86 -17.63 -8.17
C GLN A 140 -54.80 -17.41 -6.65
N ASN A 141 -54.41 -16.27 -6.06
CA ASN A 141 -53.77 -15.00 -6.45
C ASN A 141 -53.79 -14.15 -5.15
N ASN A 142 -52.91 -13.13 -5.04
CA ASN A 142 -53.15 -11.84 -4.37
C ASN A 142 -53.25 -11.80 -2.81
N TYR A 143 -52.94 -10.73 -2.06
CA TYR A 143 -52.35 -9.39 -2.25
C TYR A 143 -52.10 -8.76 -0.83
N LYS A 144 -51.11 -7.85 -0.73
CA LYS A 144 -51.09 -6.55 0.00
C LYS A 144 -51.15 -6.41 1.55
N ASN A 145 -50.13 -5.67 2.03
CA ASN A 145 -50.14 -4.38 2.78
C ASN A 145 -50.32 -4.25 4.32
N THR A 146 -49.42 -3.40 4.86
CA THR A 146 -49.57 -2.24 5.80
C THR A 146 -49.55 -2.39 7.35
N SER A 147 -48.48 -1.82 7.93
CA SER A 147 -48.34 -0.79 9.01
C SER A 147 -48.82 -0.94 10.48
N ALA A 148 -47.90 -0.52 11.39
CA ALA A 148 -48.04 0.34 12.60
C ALA A 148 -48.23 -0.25 14.04
N SER A 149 -47.20 0.02 14.88
CA SER A 149 -47.11 0.46 16.32
C SER A 149 -47.91 -0.20 17.47
N THR A 150 -47.26 -0.64 18.57
CA THR A 150 -47.14 -0.02 19.95
C THR A 150 -46.79 -1.01 21.11
N PHE A 151 -45.98 -0.54 22.10
CA PHE A 151 -45.79 -0.89 23.55
C PHE A 151 -45.38 -2.33 23.99
N SER A 152 -44.58 -2.65 25.03
CA SER A 152 -43.78 -1.93 26.07
C SER A 152 -42.96 -2.89 26.98
N ASP A 153 -41.96 -2.34 27.69
CA ASP A 153 -41.32 -2.64 29.00
C ASP A 153 -40.64 -4.00 29.33
N VAL A 154 -39.37 -3.96 29.81
CA VAL A 154 -38.94 -4.07 31.24
C VAL A 154 -37.45 -3.66 31.40
N GLU A 155 -37.17 -2.96 32.50
CA GLU A 155 -35.96 -2.27 32.97
C GLU A 155 -34.78 -3.16 33.43
N LEU A 156 -33.55 -2.60 33.44
CA LEU A 156 -32.42 -3.03 34.26
C LEU A 156 -31.57 -1.81 34.70
N ASP A 157 -31.67 -1.49 35.99
CA ASP A 157 -30.79 -0.64 36.81
C ASP A 157 -29.64 -1.49 37.39
N ASN A 158 -28.48 -1.04 37.91
CA ASN A 158 -27.65 0.17 37.85
C ASN A 158 -26.44 -0.08 38.83
N TYR A 159 -25.35 0.69 38.67
CA TYR A 159 -24.27 1.02 39.63
C TYR A 159 -22.92 0.28 39.79
N ASP A 160 -21.92 1.18 39.80
CA ASP A 160 -20.47 1.17 40.08
C ASP A 160 -20.01 0.61 41.43
N ALA A 161 -18.69 0.33 41.52
CA ALA A 161 -17.94 0.41 42.77
C ALA A 161 -16.47 0.82 42.55
N ASN A 162 -16.06 1.91 43.23
CA ASN A 162 -14.67 2.27 43.56
C ASN A 162 -14.49 2.16 45.09
N ASP A 163 -13.31 1.69 45.49
CA ASP A 163 -12.59 1.79 46.78
C ASP A 163 -13.22 1.41 48.12
N ILE A 164 -12.49 0.60 48.91
CA ILE A 164 -12.05 0.92 50.29
C ILE A 164 -10.95 -0.08 50.76
N LEU A 165 -9.92 0.50 51.37
CA LEU A 165 -8.74 -0.07 52.01
C LEU A 165 -9.05 -0.52 53.46
N SER A 166 -8.49 -1.65 53.95
CA SER A 166 -8.07 -1.75 55.38
C SER A 166 -7.22 -2.99 55.73
N SER A 167 -6.03 -2.71 56.31
CA SER A 167 -5.39 -3.38 57.48
C SER A 167 -4.75 -4.79 57.24
N GLN A 168 -3.60 -5.26 57.75
CA GLN A 168 -2.61 -4.94 58.81
C GLN A 168 -1.23 -5.50 58.36
N GLN A 169 -0.10 -4.79 58.45
CA GLN A 169 0.91 -4.81 59.53
C GLN A 169 1.39 -6.19 60.07
N GLN A 170 2.63 -6.52 59.68
CA GLN A 170 3.80 -6.93 60.50
C GLN A 170 3.90 -8.30 61.22
N ASN A 171 5.09 -8.90 61.01
CA ASN A 171 5.89 -9.79 61.89
C ASN A 171 5.43 -11.26 62.00
N ASP A 172 6.27 -12.30 62.03
CA ASP A 172 7.72 -12.43 62.20
C ASP A 172 8.09 -13.92 61.89
N SER A 173 9.11 -14.22 61.09
CA SER A 173 10.46 -14.62 61.52
C SER A 173 10.80 -16.14 61.54
N LYS A 174 12.01 -16.43 61.00
CA LYS A 174 12.98 -17.53 61.26
C LYS A 174 12.75 -18.85 60.49
N GLN A 175 13.73 -19.33 59.71
CA GLN A 175 15.07 -19.72 60.16
C GLN A 175 16.16 -19.53 59.07
N ILE A 176 17.24 -18.78 59.38
CA ILE A 176 18.65 -19.23 59.65
C ILE A 176 19.53 -19.14 58.38
N LYS A 177 20.31 -18.05 58.19
CA LYS A 177 21.63 -17.68 58.76
C LYS A 177 22.78 -18.64 58.41
N ASN A 178 23.71 -18.14 57.59
CA ASN A 178 25.20 -18.30 57.59
C ASN A 178 25.71 -18.14 56.13
N SER A 179 26.69 -17.33 55.74
CA SER A 179 27.57 -16.39 56.43
C SER A 179 28.24 -15.48 55.38
N THR A 180 28.34 -14.18 55.66
CA THR A 180 29.30 -13.26 55.02
C THR A 180 30.54 -13.17 55.91
N ALA A 181 31.70 -13.61 55.40
CA ALA A 181 33.02 -13.10 55.76
C ALA A 181 34.08 -13.80 54.89
N ILE A 182 34.77 -13.03 54.05
CA ILE A 182 36.24 -12.94 53.97
C ILE A 182 36.54 -11.79 52.99
N ILE A 183 36.88 -10.65 53.56
CA ILE A 183 37.65 -9.59 52.92
C ILE A 183 39.10 -9.75 53.42
N SER A 184 40.04 -9.47 52.52
CA SER A 184 41.46 -9.11 52.74
C SER A 184 42.51 -10.21 52.88
N GLN A 185 43.24 -10.40 51.77
CA GLN A 185 44.70 -10.53 51.63
C GLN A 185 44.94 -10.49 50.10
N GLN A 186 45.63 -9.56 49.45
CA GLN A 186 46.73 -8.66 49.84
C GLN A 186 46.65 -7.37 48.99
N LYS A 187 46.81 -6.22 49.67
CA LYS A 187 47.30 -4.95 49.10
C LYS A 187 48.72 -4.75 49.67
N GLN A 188 49.52 -3.96 48.95
CA GLN A 188 50.88 -3.46 49.25
C GLN A 188 51.99 -4.30 48.60
N THR A 189 52.72 -3.76 47.62
CA THR A 189 53.74 -2.73 47.86
C THR A 189 53.57 -1.43 47.05
N MET A 190 53.88 -0.33 47.73
CA MET A 190 53.87 1.06 47.27
C MET A 190 55.31 1.56 47.03
N ASN A 191 55.44 2.49 46.08
CA ASN A 191 56.31 3.68 46.05
C ASN A 191 57.84 3.53 45.97
N HIS A 192 58.42 4.16 44.93
CA HIS A 192 59.42 5.25 45.04
C HIS A 192 59.57 5.95 43.66
N ILE A 193 59.09 7.20 43.50
CA ILE A 193 59.88 8.47 43.44
C ILE A 193 60.74 8.60 42.16
N SER A 194 60.77 9.67 41.35
CA SER A 194 60.05 10.95 41.20
C SER A 194 60.67 11.72 39.98
N LYS A 195 59.98 12.78 39.54
CA LYS A 195 60.44 14.02 38.83
C LYS A 195 60.50 13.95 37.29
N GLY A 196 60.00 14.92 36.52
CA GLY A 196 59.36 16.23 36.81
C GLY A 196 58.41 16.61 35.65
N ASP A 197 57.23 17.19 35.94
CA ASP A 197 56.91 18.65 36.06
C ASP A 197 56.81 19.36 34.68
N LYS A 198 55.83 20.20 34.33
CA LYS A 198 54.51 20.70 34.82
C LYS A 198 54.01 21.67 33.71
N PHE A 199 52.72 21.79 33.38
CA PHE A 199 51.74 22.76 33.91
C PHE A 199 50.35 22.44 33.30
N HIS A 200 49.29 22.18 34.10
CA HIS A 200 48.09 23.03 34.35
C HIS A 200 47.56 23.79 33.11
N GLU A 201 46.30 23.75 32.69
CA GLU A 201 45.03 23.80 33.44
C GLU A 201 43.83 23.54 32.47
N GLN A 202 42.66 23.25 33.04
CA GLN A 202 41.29 23.34 32.50
C GLN A 202 40.57 22.07 32.02
N ILE A 203 39.51 21.82 32.77
CA ILE A 203 38.43 20.85 32.61
C ILE A 203 37.35 21.52 31.76
N SER A 204 37.06 21.00 30.57
CA SER A 204 35.73 20.91 29.94
C SER A 204 35.86 20.33 28.51
N ASP A 205 34.82 19.63 28.06
CA ASP A 205 34.56 19.27 26.65
C ASP A 205 35.32 18.09 26.05
N THR A 206 34.86 16.87 26.34
CA THR A 206 35.01 15.72 25.42
C THR A 206 33.81 14.77 25.53
N ASP A 207 32.64 15.25 25.12
CA ASP A 207 31.45 14.44 24.80
C ASP A 207 30.84 14.86 23.45
N ASN A 208 31.69 15.23 22.49
CA ASN A 208 31.28 15.79 21.19
C ASN A 208 32.05 15.21 19.99
N GLN A 209 32.38 13.91 20.01
CA GLN A 209 32.99 13.22 18.86
C GLN A 209 32.29 11.88 18.51
N GLN A 210 30.95 11.88 18.48
CA GLN A 210 30.17 10.79 17.85
C GLN A 210 29.04 11.27 16.92
N ASN A 211 29.06 12.54 16.46
CA ASN A 211 28.00 13.10 15.60
C ASN A 211 28.38 13.35 14.13
N SER A 212 29.40 12.68 13.58
CA SER A 212 29.61 12.66 12.12
C SER A 212 28.92 11.44 11.50
N LEU A 213 27.59 11.47 11.42
CA LEU A 213 26.85 10.56 10.55
C LEU A 213 27.15 10.91 9.09
N ASN A 214 27.69 9.93 8.36
CA ASN A 214 28.01 9.93 6.93
C ASN A 214 27.10 10.84 6.08
N THR A 215 27.60 12.02 5.70
CA THR A 215 27.07 12.80 4.59
C THR A 215 27.68 12.27 3.30
N ASP A 216 27.13 11.18 2.77
CA ASP A 216 27.49 10.74 1.43
C ASP A 216 27.17 11.86 0.43
N SER A 217 28.15 12.14 -0.43
CA SER A 217 28.13 13.27 -1.35
C SER A 217 27.08 13.15 -2.47
N ASN A 218 26.27 12.09 -2.50
CA ASN A 218 25.41 11.70 -3.63
C ASN A 218 23.89 11.91 -3.42
N GLY A 219 23.45 12.61 -2.37
CA GLY A 219 22.03 12.91 -2.15
C GLY A 219 21.20 11.68 -1.76
N VAL A 220 21.84 10.74 -1.06
CA VAL A 220 21.26 9.53 -0.48
C VAL A 220 21.62 9.53 0.99
N PHE A 221 20.66 9.27 1.85
CA PHE A 221 20.91 9.22 3.28
C PHE A 221 19.93 8.30 4.00
N LEU A 222 20.36 7.80 5.16
CA LEU A 222 19.52 7.03 6.07
C LEU A 222 18.46 7.97 6.64
N LEU A 223 17.19 7.79 6.29
CA LEU A 223 16.06 8.60 6.77
C LEU A 223 15.55 8.09 8.11
N LEU A 224 15.37 6.77 8.24
CA LEU A 224 14.97 6.09 9.47
C LEU A 224 16.00 5.01 9.78
N ASN A 225 16.48 4.94 11.01
CA ASN A 225 17.37 3.86 11.43
C ASN A 225 16.58 2.56 11.77
N ALA A 226 17.30 1.49 12.14
CA ALA A 226 16.71 0.20 12.50
C ALA A 226 15.82 0.24 13.76
N GLN A 227 15.90 1.31 14.55
CA GLN A 227 15.08 1.57 15.73
C GLN A 227 13.90 2.52 15.43
N GLU A 228 13.61 2.78 14.14
CA GLU A 228 12.57 3.71 13.66
C GLU A 228 12.80 5.19 14.05
N HIS A 229 14.00 5.58 14.46
CA HIS A 229 14.30 6.98 14.73
C HIS A 229 14.62 7.71 13.43
N LEU A 230 14.03 8.89 13.24
CA LEU A 230 14.40 9.79 12.16
C LEU A 230 15.80 10.33 12.41
N THR A 231 16.62 10.39 11.36
CA THR A 231 17.97 10.96 11.42
C THR A 231 17.99 12.48 11.21
N VAL A 232 16.87 13.03 10.72
CA VAL A 232 16.66 14.46 10.49
C VAL A 232 15.42 14.92 11.26
N ASN A 233 15.45 16.15 11.78
CA ASN A 233 14.40 16.69 12.65
C ASN A 233 13.52 17.75 11.98
N HIS A 234 14.03 18.43 10.95
CA HIS A 234 13.35 19.53 10.27
C HIS A 234 13.21 19.27 8.77
N GLU A 235 12.16 19.82 8.17
CA GLU A 235 11.85 19.74 6.74
C GLU A 235 13.02 20.28 5.89
N SER A 236 13.65 21.35 6.35
CA SER A 236 14.82 21.94 5.69
C SER A 236 16.01 20.99 5.64
N ASP A 237 16.24 20.21 6.71
CA ASP A 237 17.33 19.24 6.76
C ASP A 237 17.05 18.06 5.83
N PHE A 238 15.80 17.57 5.82
CA PHE A 238 15.33 16.53 4.92
C PHE A 238 15.55 16.92 3.44
N ILE A 239 15.12 18.12 3.05
CA ILE A 239 15.28 18.63 1.67
C ILE A 239 16.76 18.82 1.32
N ARG A 240 17.56 19.33 2.27
CA ARG A 240 19.01 19.55 2.08
C ARG A 240 19.77 18.24 1.88
N GLN A 241 19.44 17.19 2.64
CA GLN A 241 20.09 15.88 2.51
C GLN A 241 19.81 15.21 1.16
N LEU A 242 18.63 15.45 0.56
CA LEU A 242 18.29 14.96 -0.78
C LEU A 242 19.00 15.70 -1.92
N LYS A 243 19.66 16.83 -1.63
CA LYS A 243 20.41 17.68 -2.59
C LYS A 243 19.59 18.06 -3.83
N CYS A 244 18.35 18.46 -3.62
CA CYS A 244 17.44 18.86 -4.69
C CYS A 244 17.92 20.14 -5.40
N SER A 245 17.85 20.17 -6.73
CA SER A 245 18.14 21.35 -7.57
C SER A 245 17.10 22.46 -7.39
N THR A 246 15.85 22.07 -7.10
CA THR A 246 14.73 22.98 -6.81
C THR A 246 14.45 23.00 -5.31
N GLN A 247 14.10 24.16 -4.76
CA GLN A 247 13.66 24.25 -3.38
C GLN A 247 12.27 23.60 -3.21
N ASP A 248 12.19 22.59 -2.34
CA ASP A 248 10.93 21.90 -1.96
C ASP A 248 10.03 21.45 -3.13
N PRO A 249 10.55 20.63 -4.07
CA PRO A 249 9.83 20.19 -5.25
C PRO A 249 8.61 19.33 -4.90
N GLN A 250 7.60 19.35 -5.79
CA GLN A 250 6.51 18.39 -5.76
C GLN A 250 6.93 17.06 -6.38
N VAL A 251 6.77 15.97 -5.63
CA VAL A 251 7.20 14.63 -6.00
C VAL A 251 6.15 13.58 -5.66
N LYS A 252 6.22 12.43 -6.34
CA LYS A 252 5.60 11.19 -5.84
C LYS A 252 6.60 10.39 -5.01
N CYS A 253 6.12 9.53 -4.12
CA CYS A 253 6.92 8.70 -3.24
C CYS A 253 6.80 7.22 -3.66
N ILE A 254 7.92 6.55 -3.84
CA ILE A 254 7.99 5.13 -4.18
C ILE A 254 8.81 4.43 -3.11
N SER A 255 8.30 3.31 -2.60
CA SER A 255 9.06 2.46 -1.68
C SER A 255 9.16 1.05 -2.21
N ILE A 256 10.28 0.38 -1.93
CA ILE A 256 10.48 -1.03 -2.24
C ILE A 256 10.51 -1.85 -0.95
N ILE A 257 9.80 -2.97 -0.93
CA ILE A 257 9.78 -3.94 0.16
C ILE A 257 10.02 -5.35 -0.39
N GLY A 258 10.40 -6.30 0.46
CA GLY A 258 10.73 -7.66 0.03
C GLY A 258 11.65 -8.36 1.03
N ASN A 259 12.08 -9.59 0.72
CA ASN A 259 13.00 -10.28 1.62
C ASN A 259 14.40 -9.65 1.57
N THR A 260 15.20 -10.00 2.56
CA THR A 260 16.64 -9.72 2.52
C THR A 260 17.26 -10.56 1.40
N GLY A 261 18.16 -9.96 0.61
CA GLY A 261 18.81 -10.65 -0.51
C GLY A 261 18.05 -10.64 -1.85
N ASP A 262 16.80 -10.15 -1.90
CA ASP A 262 16.03 -10.08 -3.16
C ASP A 262 16.51 -8.98 -4.14
N GLY A 263 17.59 -8.27 -3.81
CA GLY A 263 18.19 -7.24 -4.68
C GLY A 263 17.38 -5.95 -4.78
N LYS A 264 16.74 -5.51 -3.68
CA LYS A 264 15.92 -4.28 -3.63
C LYS A 264 16.69 -3.02 -4.05
N SER A 265 17.78 -2.73 -3.36
CA SER A 265 18.65 -1.58 -3.65
C SER A 265 19.19 -1.60 -5.08
N TYR A 266 19.56 -2.80 -5.56
CA TYR A 266 19.98 -3.00 -6.96
C TYR A 266 18.84 -2.69 -7.94
N ALA A 267 17.64 -3.21 -7.71
CA ALA A 267 16.48 -2.92 -8.56
C ALA A 267 16.16 -1.42 -8.58
N LEU A 268 16.22 -0.73 -7.44
CA LEU A 268 16.02 0.72 -7.39
C LEU A 268 17.05 1.50 -8.23
N ASN A 269 18.33 1.11 -8.15
CA ASN A 269 19.39 1.70 -8.97
C ASN A 269 19.13 1.51 -10.46
N GLN A 270 18.69 0.32 -10.86
CA GLN A 270 18.38 0.01 -12.25
C GLN A 270 17.17 0.78 -12.77
N VAL A 271 16.09 0.86 -11.97
CA VAL A 271 14.83 1.48 -12.36
C VAL A 271 14.92 3.00 -12.37
N PHE A 272 15.47 3.63 -11.31
CA PHE A 272 15.37 5.08 -11.10
C PHE A 272 16.67 5.85 -11.38
N PHE A 273 17.82 5.16 -11.38
CA PHE A 273 19.14 5.82 -11.50
C PHE A 273 19.95 5.33 -12.69
N ASN A 274 19.29 4.77 -13.71
CA ASN A 274 19.92 4.28 -14.94
C ASN A 274 21.07 3.31 -14.67
N GLY A 275 20.92 2.45 -13.66
CA GLY A 275 21.92 1.48 -13.25
C GLY A 275 23.09 2.04 -12.44
N LYS A 276 23.14 3.36 -12.22
CA LYS A 276 24.16 3.96 -11.34
C LYS A 276 23.89 3.57 -9.90
N GLU A 277 24.94 3.13 -9.21
CA GLU A 277 24.84 2.77 -7.80
C GLU A 277 24.64 4.02 -6.95
N LYS A 278 23.38 4.26 -6.56
CA LYS A 278 22.98 5.37 -5.69
C LYS A 278 22.68 4.83 -4.29
N PHE A 279 21.86 3.78 -4.20
CA PHE A 279 21.78 2.95 -3.00
C PHE A 279 22.89 1.91 -3.00
N HIS A 280 23.56 1.74 -1.86
CA HIS A 280 24.62 0.75 -1.75
C HIS A 280 24.10 -0.68 -1.99
N THR A 281 24.83 -1.44 -2.80
CA THR A 281 24.58 -2.85 -3.06
C THR A 281 25.77 -3.67 -2.59
N SER A 282 25.52 -4.88 -2.11
CA SER A 282 26.59 -5.80 -1.75
C SER A 282 26.21 -7.22 -2.13
N SER A 283 27.24 -7.99 -2.50
CA SER A 283 27.16 -9.39 -2.88
C SER A 283 27.22 -10.34 -1.69
N THR A 284 27.45 -9.84 -0.46
CA THR A 284 27.57 -10.67 0.74
C THR A 284 26.21 -10.89 1.41
N THR A 285 26.01 -12.08 1.99
CA THR A 285 24.76 -12.43 2.69
C THR A 285 24.58 -11.72 4.04
N GLU A 286 25.64 -11.09 4.55
CA GLU A 286 25.67 -10.40 5.85
C GLU A 286 25.32 -8.91 5.74
N SER A 287 25.49 -8.31 4.56
CA SER A 287 25.10 -6.93 4.32
C SER A 287 23.63 -6.85 3.94
N CYS A 288 22.84 -6.14 4.74
CA CYS A 288 21.48 -5.77 4.38
C CYS A 288 21.31 -4.27 4.57
N THR A 289 20.42 -3.66 3.78
CA THR A 289 19.95 -2.30 4.04
C THR A 289 19.38 -2.28 5.45
N MET A 290 19.96 -1.45 6.32
CA MET A 290 19.44 -1.22 7.66
C MET A 290 18.57 0.03 7.67
N GLY A 291 17.38 -0.06 8.26
CA GLY A 291 16.43 1.06 8.30
C GLY A 291 15.83 1.41 6.94
N VAL A 292 15.56 2.69 6.71
CA VAL A 292 15.02 3.21 5.45
C VAL A 292 15.93 4.31 4.92
N TRP A 293 16.43 4.12 3.71
CA TRP A 293 17.25 5.09 2.99
C TRP A 293 16.40 5.85 1.99
N SER A 294 16.72 7.12 1.77
CA SER A 294 15.99 7.96 0.82
C SER A 294 16.91 8.63 -0.18
N ALA A 295 16.44 8.70 -1.42
CA ALA A 295 17.10 9.37 -2.53
C ALA A 295 16.05 10.05 -3.43
N LEU A 296 16.42 11.14 -4.10
CA LEU A 296 15.56 11.78 -5.09
C LEU A 296 15.98 11.38 -6.51
N ASP A 297 15.01 10.97 -7.35
CA ASP A 297 15.14 11.02 -8.81
C ASP A 297 14.47 12.30 -9.33
N GLU A 298 15.29 13.23 -9.81
CA GLU A 298 14.82 14.52 -10.33
C GLU A 298 14.14 14.38 -11.69
N ASN A 299 14.49 13.34 -12.48
CA ASN A 299 13.95 13.16 -13.82
C ASN A 299 12.47 12.80 -13.76
N GLN A 300 12.12 11.79 -12.95
CA GLN A 300 10.72 11.40 -12.74
C GLN A 300 10.02 12.18 -11.61
N ARG A 301 10.75 13.06 -10.90
CA ARG A 301 10.28 13.78 -9.70
C ARG A 301 9.72 12.81 -8.67
N THR A 302 10.55 11.86 -8.26
CA THR A 302 10.17 10.81 -7.32
C THR A 302 11.13 10.70 -6.15
N LEU A 303 10.59 10.73 -4.93
CA LEU A 303 11.27 10.32 -3.72
C LEU A 303 11.29 8.79 -3.68
N ILE A 304 12.48 8.20 -3.67
CA ILE A 304 12.69 6.75 -3.63
C ILE A 304 13.11 6.35 -2.22
N LEU A 305 12.42 5.36 -1.64
CA LEU A 305 12.68 4.81 -0.33
C LEU A 305 13.12 3.34 -0.44
N ASP A 306 14.38 3.07 -0.09
CA ASP A 306 14.91 1.70 0.05
C ASP A 306 14.72 1.22 1.49
N THR A 307 14.01 0.12 1.68
CA THR A 307 13.71 -0.40 3.02
C THR A 307 14.57 -1.60 3.38
N GLU A 308 14.76 -1.80 4.68
CA GLU A 308 15.28 -3.04 5.23
C GLU A 308 14.47 -4.26 4.74
N GLY A 309 15.16 -5.37 4.49
CA GLY A 309 14.52 -6.62 4.09
C GLY A 309 13.77 -7.28 5.24
N ARG A 310 12.73 -8.05 4.93
CA ARG A 310 11.88 -8.74 5.93
C ARG A 310 12.64 -9.63 6.94
N LEU A 311 13.84 -10.10 6.60
CA LEU A 311 14.71 -10.91 7.46
C LEU A 311 15.85 -10.10 8.12
N GLY A 312 15.78 -8.77 8.10
CA GLY A 312 16.79 -7.88 8.70
C GLY A 312 16.97 -8.11 10.20
N LEU A 313 18.10 -7.68 10.75
CA LEU A 313 18.67 -8.10 12.05
C LEU A 313 17.80 -7.75 13.29
N SER A 314 16.74 -6.95 13.14
CA SER A 314 15.84 -6.57 14.24
C SER A 314 14.92 -7.72 14.67
N GLN A 315 15.05 -8.27 15.89
CA GLN A 315 14.21 -9.39 16.36
C GLN A 315 12.74 -9.03 16.68
N ASN A 316 12.30 -7.78 16.44
CA ASN A 316 10.98 -7.33 16.87
C ASN A 316 10.04 -7.07 15.68
N ASP A 317 9.11 -7.99 15.46
CA ASP A 317 8.10 -7.88 14.39
C ASP A 317 7.21 -6.63 14.52
N ASN A 318 7.01 -6.12 15.74
CA ASN A 318 6.27 -4.88 15.95
C ASN A 318 7.01 -3.68 15.37
N ILE A 319 8.35 -3.66 15.44
CA ILE A 319 9.16 -2.58 14.86
C ILE A 319 8.97 -2.55 13.34
N ARG A 320 9.11 -3.72 12.72
CA ARG A 320 8.96 -3.88 11.26
C ARG A 320 7.56 -3.52 10.79
N ASN A 321 6.51 -3.95 11.49
CA ASN A 321 5.13 -3.65 11.14
C ASN A 321 4.83 -2.14 11.23
N ARG A 322 5.32 -1.44 12.26
CA ARG A 322 5.15 0.02 12.39
C ARG A 322 5.89 0.77 11.30
N LEU A 323 7.11 0.35 10.97
CA LEU A 323 7.87 0.92 9.87
C LEU A 323 7.11 0.76 8.54
N LEU A 324 6.61 -0.45 8.27
CA LEU A 324 5.82 -0.73 7.07
C LEU A 324 4.58 0.16 6.98
N LEU A 325 3.86 0.38 8.08
CA LEU A 325 2.70 1.29 8.12
C LEU A 325 3.07 2.74 7.80
N LYS A 326 4.19 3.24 8.37
CA LYS A 326 4.72 4.58 8.08
C LYS A 326 5.01 4.72 6.57
N ILE A 327 5.63 3.70 5.98
CA ILE A 327 6.00 3.66 4.56
C ILE A 327 4.78 3.55 3.64
N LEU A 328 3.83 2.66 3.93
CA LEU A 328 2.57 2.52 3.19
C LEU A 328 1.79 3.84 3.15
N CYS A 329 1.78 4.56 4.28
CA CYS A 329 1.06 5.81 4.41
C CYS A 329 1.59 6.89 3.48
N ILE A 330 2.92 7.06 3.38
CA ILE A 330 3.52 8.12 2.57
C ILE A 330 3.69 7.77 1.09
N SER A 331 3.73 6.48 0.75
CA SER A 331 4.02 6.01 -0.62
C SER A 331 2.84 6.20 -1.56
N ASP A 332 3.12 6.52 -2.82
CA ASP A 332 2.20 6.43 -3.96
C ASP A 332 2.25 5.03 -4.59
N ILE A 333 3.45 4.46 -4.66
CA ILE A 333 3.72 3.11 -5.18
C ILE A 333 4.53 2.32 -4.16
N ILE A 334 4.12 1.08 -3.92
CA ILE A 334 4.90 0.07 -3.20
C ILE A 334 5.31 -1.02 -4.19
N ILE A 335 6.60 -1.24 -4.33
CA ILE A 335 7.15 -2.35 -5.11
C ILE A 335 7.46 -3.49 -4.15
N TYR A 336 6.74 -4.61 -4.23
CA TYR A 336 7.14 -5.84 -3.58
C TYR A 336 8.08 -6.61 -4.49
N ARG A 337 9.35 -6.67 -4.10
CA ARG A 337 10.42 -7.34 -4.84
C ARG A 337 10.61 -8.76 -4.37
N THR A 338 10.63 -9.73 -5.29
CA THR A 338 10.98 -11.13 -4.99
C THR A 338 11.78 -11.78 -6.11
N ARG A 339 12.72 -12.66 -5.72
CA ARG A 339 13.48 -13.54 -6.64
C ARG A 339 13.14 -15.02 -6.47
N ALA A 340 12.04 -15.32 -5.77
CA ALA A 340 11.63 -16.70 -5.52
C ALA A 340 11.26 -17.39 -6.85
N PRO A 341 11.50 -18.71 -7.01
CA PRO A 341 11.10 -19.42 -8.23
C PRO A 341 9.57 -19.43 -8.46
N LYS A 342 8.80 -19.26 -7.38
CA LYS A 342 7.34 -19.12 -7.40
C LYS A 342 6.96 -18.05 -6.40
N LEU A 343 5.86 -17.35 -6.66
CA LEU A 343 5.25 -16.47 -5.66
C LEU A 343 4.88 -17.30 -4.41
N PRO A 344 5.50 -17.03 -3.26
CA PRO A 344 5.33 -17.86 -2.08
C PRO A 344 4.10 -17.42 -1.27
N ASN A 345 3.45 -18.35 -0.57
CA ASN A 345 2.21 -18.06 0.18
C ASN A 345 2.42 -17.02 1.29
N ASP A 346 3.61 -16.99 1.89
CA ASP A 346 3.98 -16.02 2.92
C ASP A 346 4.10 -14.58 2.39
N MET A 347 4.31 -14.37 1.08
CA MET A 347 4.21 -13.06 0.45
C MET A 347 2.76 -12.57 0.50
N PHE A 348 1.80 -13.40 0.08
CA PHE A 348 0.39 -13.04 0.08
C PHE A 348 -0.09 -12.73 1.50
N GLN A 349 0.28 -13.57 2.47
CA GLN A 349 -0.04 -13.33 3.88
C GLN A 349 0.53 -12.00 4.35
N PHE A 350 1.81 -11.73 4.08
CA PHE A 350 2.45 -10.48 4.48
C PHE A 350 1.79 -9.24 3.86
N LEU A 351 1.48 -9.27 2.56
CA LEU A 351 0.82 -8.16 1.88
C LEU A 351 -0.61 -7.95 2.41
N SER A 352 -1.30 -9.03 2.76
CA SER A 352 -2.63 -8.99 3.38
C SER A 352 -2.59 -8.46 4.81
N ASP A 353 -1.63 -8.90 5.63
CA ASP A 353 -1.45 -8.39 6.99
C ASP A 353 -1.14 -6.89 6.98
N ALA A 354 -0.29 -6.45 6.04
CA ALA A 354 0.02 -5.05 5.82
C ALA A 354 -1.22 -4.23 5.41
N SER A 355 -2.04 -4.79 4.51
CA SER A 355 -3.32 -4.20 4.08
C SER A 355 -4.29 -4.04 5.25
N ASN A 356 -4.54 -5.12 5.98
CA ASN A 356 -5.42 -5.14 7.14
C ASN A 356 -4.96 -4.18 8.24
N ALA A 357 -3.65 -4.15 8.52
CA ALA A 357 -3.07 -3.22 9.47
C ALA A 357 -3.26 -1.76 9.02
N PHE A 358 -2.99 -1.45 7.75
CA PHE A 358 -3.18 -0.10 7.22
C PHE A 358 -4.61 0.39 7.41
N LEU A 359 -5.60 -0.40 6.95
CA LEU A 359 -7.00 -0.04 7.11
C LEU A 359 -7.42 0.06 8.58
N LYS A 360 -6.90 -0.80 9.44
CA LYS A 360 -7.17 -0.76 10.89
C LYS A 360 -6.65 0.52 11.55
N TYR A 361 -5.40 0.92 11.28
CA TYR A 361 -4.74 2.03 11.98
C TYR A 361 -5.06 3.42 11.42
N PHE A 362 -5.52 3.49 10.17
CA PHE A 362 -5.83 4.76 9.48
C PHE A 362 -7.31 4.93 9.14
N ARG A 363 -8.19 4.04 9.64
CA ARG A 363 -9.63 4.10 9.34
C ARG A 363 -10.23 5.49 9.55
N LYS A 364 -10.02 6.08 10.72
CA LYS A 364 -10.61 7.38 11.09
C LYS A 364 -10.09 8.50 10.20
N GLU A 365 -8.79 8.50 9.91
CA GLU A 365 -8.15 9.48 9.04
C GLU A 365 -8.65 9.36 7.60
N LEU A 366 -8.78 8.13 7.07
CA LEU A 366 -9.33 7.88 5.74
C LEU A 366 -10.81 8.28 5.65
N GLU A 367 -11.61 7.95 6.66
CA GLU A 367 -13.02 8.35 6.74
C GLU A 367 -13.17 9.89 6.77
N ASN A 368 -12.30 10.58 7.52
CA ASN A 368 -12.28 12.04 7.56
C ASN A 368 -11.93 12.65 6.20
N VAL A 369 -10.90 12.13 5.51
CA VAL A 369 -10.54 12.60 4.17
C VAL A 369 -11.70 12.37 3.20
N MET A 370 -12.30 11.18 3.20
CA MET A 370 -13.42 10.88 2.30
C MET A 370 -14.64 11.74 2.58
N LYS A 371 -14.94 12.03 3.85
CA LYS A 371 -16.01 12.96 4.23
C LYS A 371 -15.72 14.39 3.80
N ASN A 372 -14.52 14.91 4.10
CA ASN A 372 -14.10 16.27 3.73
C ASN A 372 -14.10 16.46 2.21
N CYS A 373 -13.73 15.41 1.48
CA CYS A 373 -13.63 15.41 0.03
C CYS A 373 -14.91 14.97 -0.69
N LYS A 374 -15.99 14.64 0.04
CA LYS A 374 -17.28 14.18 -0.52
C LYS A 374 -17.12 13.00 -1.49
N VAL A 375 -16.30 12.02 -1.10
CA VAL A 375 -15.97 10.85 -1.94
C VAL A 375 -16.86 9.68 -1.58
N ASP A 376 -17.64 9.22 -2.56
CA ASP A 376 -18.35 7.95 -2.47
C ASP A 376 -17.44 6.82 -3.00
N GLY A 377 -17.23 5.78 -2.19
CA GLY A 377 -16.42 4.61 -2.55
C GLY A 377 -15.88 3.86 -1.32
N PRO A 378 -15.19 2.73 -1.51
CA PRO A 378 -14.54 2.03 -0.42
C PRO A 378 -13.22 2.72 -0.03
N MET A 379 -12.89 2.70 1.27
CA MET A 379 -11.65 3.28 1.84
C MET A 379 -10.38 2.72 1.18
N SER A 380 -10.49 1.53 0.60
CA SER A 380 -9.46 0.83 -0.18
C SER A 380 -8.87 1.65 -1.32
N THR A 381 -9.67 2.56 -1.89
CA THR A 381 -9.25 3.39 -3.02
C THR A 381 -8.16 4.41 -2.69
N MET A 382 -7.83 4.61 -1.42
CA MET A 382 -6.99 5.71 -0.93
C MET A 382 -5.52 5.30 -0.69
N GLY A 383 -5.20 4.01 -0.69
CA GLY A 383 -3.84 3.54 -0.43
C GLY A 383 -2.93 3.55 -1.66
N PRO A 384 -1.67 3.10 -1.50
CA PRO A 384 -0.71 3.05 -2.61
C PRO A 384 -1.11 2.00 -3.65
N THR A 385 -0.55 2.13 -4.85
CA THR A 385 -0.54 1.06 -5.84
C THR A 385 0.53 0.03 -5.45
N LEU A 386 0.18 -1.25 -5.47
CA LEU A 386 1.11 -2.35 -5.23
C LEU A 386 1.62 -2.92 -6.57
N ILE A 387 2.93 -2.97 -6.76
CA ILE A 387 3.56 -3.68 -7.89
C ILE A 387 4.27 -4.91 -7.33
N VAL A 388 3.86 -6.11 -7.73
CA VAL A 388 4.62 -7.34 -7.44
C VAL A 388 5.67 -7.52 -8.55
N PHE A 389 6.92 -7.19 -8.23
CA PHE A 389 8.05 -7.35 -9.14
C PHE A 389 8.79 -8.67 -8.89
N HIS A 390 8.46 -9.65 -9.73
CA HIS A 390 8.89 -11.04 -9.61
C HIS A 390 9.95 -11.36 -10.67
N GLU A 391 11.20 -11.57 -10.24
CA GLU A 391 12.24 -12.09 -11.13
C GLU A 391 12.47 -13.58 -10.85
N THR A 392 12.45 -14.39 -11.90
CA THR A 392 12.80 -15.81 -11.82
C THR A 392 14.05 -16.09 -12.65
N GLN A 393 14.71 -17.21 -12.39
CA GLN A 393 15.86 -17.67 -13.19
C GLN A 393 15.51 -18.91 -14.02
N PHE A 394 15.02 -19.95 -13.34
CA PHE A 394 14.78 -21.27 -13.95
C PHE A 394 13.30 -21.62 -14.13
N THR A 395 12.40 -20.79 -13.62
CA THR A 395 10.96 -21.00 -13.67
C THR A 395 10.30 -19.92 -14.51
N GLU A 396 9.18 -20.27 -15.14
CA GLU A 396 8.38 -19.27 -15.83
C GLU A 396 7.67 -18.38 -14.80
N VAL A 397 7.55 -17.11 -15.16
CA VAL A 397 6.74 -16.11 -14.44
C VAL A 397 5.25 -16.33 -14.72
N LEU A 398 4.37 -15.72 -13.92
CA LEU A 398 2.96 -15.65 -14.30
C LEU A 398 2.84 -14.94 -15.65
N ARG A 399 2.09 -15.55 -16.57
CA ARG A 399 1.79 -15.01 -17.90
C ARG A 399 0.28 -14.99 -18.10
N ASP A 400 -0.17 -14.19 -19.04
CA ASP A 400 -1.57 -14.18 -19.45
C ASP A 400 -1.96 -15.57 -19.99
N HIS A 401 -3.00 -16.13 -19.39
CA HIS A 401 -3.50 -17.44 -19.73
C HIS A 401 -4.60 -17.32 -20.78
N PHE A 402 -4.20 -17.22 -22.05
CA PHE A 402 -5.10 -16.96 -23.18
C PHE A 402 -6.29 -17.94 -23.27
N GLN A 403 -6.09 -19.21 -22.92
CA GLN A 403 -7.17 -20.21 -22.96
C GLN A 403 -8.27 -19.96 -21.93
N CYS A 404 -7.95 -19.29 -20.83
CA CYS A 404 -8.90 -18.97 -19.75
C CYS A 404 -9.21 -17.47 -19.69
N GLN A 405 -8.67 -16.67 -20.64
CA GLN A 405 -8.78 -15.21 -20.71
C GLN A 405 -8.43 -14.49 -19.39
N LYS A 406 -7.44 -15.01 -18.66
CA LYS A 406 -6.99 -14.42 -17.39
C LYS A 406 -5.62 -13.78 -17.53
N THR A 407 -5.52 -12.52 -17.16
CA THR A 407 -4.26 -11.79 -17.05
C THR A 407 -3.42 -12.31 -15.89
N ALA A 408 -2.11 -12.05 -15.88
CA ALA A 408 -1.24 -12.37 -14.74
C ALA A 408 -1.71 -11.70 -13.44
N VAL A 409 -2.25 -10.47 -13.53
CA VAL A 409 -2.80 -9.72 -12.41
C VAL A 409 -4.07 -10.38 -11.85
N GLU A 410 -4.98 -10.84 -12.71
CA GLU A 410 -6.17 -11.58 -12.27
C GLU A 410 -5.81 -12.89 -11.57
N GLN A 411 -4.82 -13.62 -12.10
CA GLN A 411 -4.30 -14.82 -11.45
C GLN A 411 -3.68 -14.54 -10.07
N LEU A 412 -2.99 -13.40 -9.93
CA LEU A 412 -2.44 -12.94 -8.66
C LEU A 412 -3.56 -12.65 -7.65
N LYS A 413 -4.61 -11.93 -8.06
CA LYS A 413 -5.79 -11.61 -7.23
C LYS A 413 -6.56 -12.86 -6.83
N GLU A 414 -6.78 -13.79 -7.76
CA GLU A 414 -7.41 -15.07 -7.46
C GLU A 414 -6.65 -15.87 -6.40
N ARG A 415 -5.33 -15.70 -6.31
CA ARG A 415 -4.55 -16.38 -5.28
C ARG A 415 -4.75 -15.75 -3.90
N PHE A 416 -4.91 -14.43 -3.81
CA PHE A 416 -5.39 -13.80 -2.58
C PHE A 416 -6.77 -14.35 -2.19
N ASP A 417 -7.70 -14.39 -3.14
CA ASP A 417 -9.08 -14.83 -2.89
C ASP A 417 -9.15 -16.30 -2.45
N LYS A 418 -8.40 -17.20 -3.12
CA LYS A 418 -8.30 -18.62 -2.77
C LYS A 418 -7.72 -18.84 -1.37
N MET A 419 -6.82 -17.96 -0.93
CA MET A 419 -6.24 -18.00 0.41
C MET A 419 -7.10 -17.26 1.45
N ASN A 420 -8.24 -16.68 1.04
CA ASN A 420 -9.10 -15.83 1.87
C ASN A 420 -8.34 -14.66 2.51
N LEU A 421 -7.50 -13.99 1.70
CA LEU A 421 -6.64 -12.88 2.10
C LEU A 421 -7.13 -11.56 1.49
N SER A 422 -7.21 -10.50 2.31
CA SER A 422 -7.62 -9.17 1.84
C SER A 422 -6.43 -8.39 1.28
N TYR A 423 -6.67 -7.66 0.21
CA TYR A 423 -5.72 -6.72 -0.38
C TYR A 423 -6.35 -5.32 -0.52
N ASP A 424 -7.36 -5.03 0.29
CA ASP A 424 -8.18 -3.82 0.18
C ASP A 424 -7.38 -2.53 0.40
N ALA A 425 -6.30 -2.50 1.18
CA ALA A 425 -5.55 -1.26 1.35
C ALA A 425 -4.89 -0.76 0.06
N TYR A 426 -4.71 -1.59 -0.96
CA TYR A 426 -4.04 -1.21 -2.20
C TYR A 426 -5.05 -0.69 -3.20
N SER A 427 -4.82 0.51 -3.70
CA SER A 427 -5.74 1.14 -4.65
C SER A 427 -5.73 0.48 -6.03
N SER A 428 -4.62 -0.15 -6.38
CA SER A 428 -4.50 -1.08 -7.51
C SER A 428 -3.36 -2.07 -7.25
N ILE A 429 -3.37 -3.19 -7.98
CA ILE A 429 -2.34 -4.22 -7.91
C ILE A 429 -1.90 -4.52 -9.34
N GLU A 430 -0.60 -4.41 -9.58
CA GLU A 430 0.07 -4.75 -10.82
C GLU A 430 1.08 -5.87 -10.60
N TYR A 431 1.35 -6.63 -11.66
CA TYR A 431 2.32 -7.71 -11.66
C TYR A 431 3.30 -7.49 -12.81
N VAL A 432 4.60 -7.50 -12.48
CA VAL A 432 5.69 -7.45 -13.47
C VAL A 432 6.56 -8.67 -13.25
N GLY A 433 6.54 -9.59 -14.21
CA GLY A 433 7.25 -10.86 -14.15
C GLY A 433 8.37 -10.91 -15.17
N ILE A 434 9.62 -11.04 -14.69
CA ILE A 434 10.80 -11.10 -15.56
C ILE A 434 11.54 -12.42 -15.33
N GLN A 435 11.91 -13.11 -16.41
CA GLN A 435 12.74 -14.30 -16.32
C GLN A 435 14.16 -13.96 -16.79
N THR A 436 15.11 -13.92 -15.87
CA THR A 436 16.53 -13.67 -16.17
C THR A 436 17.25 -14.99 -16.37
N LEU A 437 17.56 -15.34 -17.62
CA LEU A 437 18.30 -16.54 -17.95
C LEU A 437 19.75 -16.42 -17.45
N GLY A 438 20.35 -17.54 -17.05
CA GLY A 438 21.73 -17.56 -16.54
C GLY A 438 22.71 -16.95 -17.56
N GLY A 439 23.46 -15.93 -17.15
CA GLY A 439 24.47 -15.27 -17.97
C GLY A 439 24.01 -14.01 -18.72
N THR A 440 22.74 -13.62 -18.62
CA THR A 440 22.21 -12.36 -19.16
C THR A 440 21.90 -11.36 -18.06
N GLU A 441 22.01 -10.07 -18.34
CA GLU A 441 21.54 -9.02 -17.44
C GLU A 441 20.01 -9.03 -17.37
N THR A 442 19.45 -8.72 -16.19
CA THR A 442 17.99 -8.54 -16.04
C THR A 442 17.55 -7.32 -16.84
N ASP A 443 16.56 -7.48 -17.71
CA ASP A 443 15.90 -6.35 -18.37
C ASP A 443 14.92 -5.68 -17.39
N PHE A 444 15.07 -4.38 -17.15
CA PHE A 444 14.18 -3.60 -16.27
C PHE A 444 13.19 -2.72 -17.07
N SER A 445 13.10 -2.89 -18.38
CA SER A 445 12.28 -2.06 -19.27
C SER A 445 10.79 -2.10 -18.90
N GLU A 446 10.24 -3.29 -18.66
CA GLU A 446 8.83 -3.49 -18.33
C GLU A 446 8.45 -2.79 -17.02
N ILE A 447 9.21 -3.01 -15.94
CA ILE A 447 8.93 -2.33 -14.67
C ILE A 447 9.09 -0.80 -14.77
N LYS A 448 10.05 -0.30 -15.56
CA LYS A 448 10.19 1.14 -15.81
C LYS A 448 8.95 1.70 -16.50
N ALA A 449 8.42 1.00 -17.51
CA ALA A 449 7.22 1.40 -18.21
C ALA A 449 5.99 1.41 -17.28
N THR A 450 5.78 0.32 -16.52
CA THR A 450 4.67 0.21 -15.55
C THR A 450 4.73 1.31 -14.49
N VAL A 451 5.92 1.56 -13.91
CA VAL A 451 6.09 2.63 -12.90
C VAL A 451 5.79 4.00 -13.51
N THR A 452 6.27 4.27 -14.73
CA THR A 452 6.03 5.56 -15.41
C THR A 452 4.53 5.79 -15.65
N GLU A 453 3.80 4.77 -16.11
CA GLU A 453 2.35 4.84 -16.31
C GLU A 453 1.61 5.15 -15.00
N ILE A 454 1.96 4.49 -13.90
CA ILE A 454 1.34 4.72 -12.59
C ILE A 454 1.71 6.11 -12.04
N LEU A 455 2.92 6.60 -12.28
CA LEU A 455 3.35 7.94 -11.88
C LEU A 455 2.58 9.04 -12.59
N GLU A 456 2.14 8.84 -13.83
CA GLU A 456 1.27 9.79 -14.54
C GLU A 456 -0.17 9.78 -14.01
N ASN A 457 -0.59 8.72 -13.32
CA ASN A 457 -1.93 8.60 -12.76
C ASN A 457 -2.09 9.38 -11.45
N ASN A 458 -2.73 10.55 -11.53
CA ASN A 458 -3.05 11.40 -10.37
C ASN A 458 -4.51 11.28 -9.93
N LYS A 459 -5.17 10.11 -10.07
CA LYS A 459 -6.58 9.96 -9.69
C LYS A 459 -6.83 9.84 -8.18
N ILE A 460 -5.84 9.35 -7.45
CA ILE A 460 -5.96 9.02 -6.02
C ILE A 460 -5.01 9.88 -5.20
N ARG A 461 -3.73 9.92 -5.59
CA ARG A 461 -2.69 10.69 -4.93
C ARG A 461 -1.99 11.60 -5.93
N SER A 462 -1.86 12.87 -5.58
CA SER A 462 -1.15 13.89 -6.35
C SER A 462 0.31 14.03 -5.89
N PRO A 463 1.21 14.55 -6.74
CA PRO A 463 2.55 14.95 -6.32
C PRO A 463 2.51 15.97 -5.18
N ARG A 464 3.40 15.80 -4.19
CA ARG A 464 3.43 16.57 -2.94
C ARG A 464 4.80 17.19 -2.72
N ARG A 465 4.82 18.34 -2.06
CA ARG A 465 6.08 18.94 -1.59
C ARG A 465 6.80 17.99 -0.62
N LEU A 466 8.12 17.91 -0.73
CA LEU A 466 8.95 17.11 0.17
C LEU A 466 8.72 17.46 1.64
N SER A 467 8.52 18.75 1.95
CA SER A 467 8.20 19.22 3.29
C SER A 467 6.91 18.60 3.85
N ILE A 468 5.88 18.40 3.01
CA ILE A 468 4.61 17.80 3.40
C ILE A 468 4.76 16.29 3.63
N ILE A 469 5.51 15.59 2.77
CA ILE A 469 5.82 14.17 2.95
C ILE A 469 6.58 13.96 4.27
N PHE A 470 7.58 14.80 4.54
CA PHE A 470 8.38 14.70 5.77
C PHE A 470 7.55 14.99 7.03
N LYS A 471 6.71 16.02 7.02
CA LYS A 471 5.79 16.33 8.14
C LYS A 471 4.89 15.16 8.48
N ALA A 472 4.29 14.53 7.46
CA ALA A 472 3.47 13.34 7.66
C ALA A 472 4.29 12.19 8.25
N LEU A 473 5.49 11.91 7.70
CA LEU A 473 6.37 10.87 8.22
C LEU A 473 6.76 11.13 9.69
N LYS A 474 7.05 12.39 10.05
CA LYS A 474 7.37 12.80 11.42
C LYS A 474 6.18 12.60 12.37
N ALA A 475 4.97 13.00 11.97
CA ALA A 475 3.75 12.78 12.74
C ALA A 475 3.44 11.29 12.90
N LEU A 476 3.61 10.49 11.85
CA LEU A 476 3.50 9.03 11.90
C LEU A 476 4.54 8.43 12.85
N ASN A 477 5.78 8.91 12.79
CA ASN A 477 6.83 8.42 13.69
C ASN A 477 6.46 8.67 15.16
N GLN A 478 5.96 9.86 15.47
CA GLN A 478 5.46 10.20 16.82
C GLN A 478 4.25 9.34 17.23
N LYS A 479 3.26 9.16 16.35
CA LYS A 479 2.05 8.34 16.60
C LYS A 479 2.39 6.89 16.96
N PHE A 480 3.41 6.32 16.33
CA PHE A 480 3.76 4.91 16.46
C PHE A 480 4.91 4.62 17.44
N ASN A 481 5.64 5.63 17.93
CA ASN A 481 6.78 5.43 18.85
C ASN A 481 6.38 5.20 20.32
N HIS A 482 5.16 5.54 20.74
CA HIS A 482 4.68 5.34 22.13
C HIS A 482 3.22 4.87 22.21
N ALA A 483 2.85 4.21 23.33
CA ALA A 483 1.46 4.00 23.69
C ALA A 483 0.80 5.36 24.02
N ILE A 484 0.34 6.06 22.98
CA ILE A 484 -0.53 7.25 22.91
C ILE A 484 -0.44 8.25 24.08
N PRO A 485 -0.04 9.51 23.82
CA PRO A 485 -0.84 10.64 24.33
C PRO A 485 -0.93 11.85 23.36
N PRO A 486 -1.64 12.93 23.75
CA PRO A 486 -2.92 13.39 23.18
C PRO A 486 -2.81 14.08 21.80
N GLU A 487 -3.92 14.06 21.05
CA GLU A 487 -4.16 14.75 19.76
C GLU A 487 -2.93 14.97 18.87
N VAL A 488 -2.40 13.89 18.30
CA VAL A 488 -1.46 13.99 17.18
C VAL A 488 -2.23 14.62 16.00
N PRO A 489 -1.70 15.68 15.35
CA PRO A 489 -2.28 16.23 14.12
C PRO A 489 -2.54 15.15 13.08
N SER A 490 -3.48 15.39 12.15
CA SER A 490 -3.83 14.38 11.13
C SER A 490 -2.58 13.81 10.47
N THR A 491 -2.36 12.50 10.65
CA THR A 491 -1.19 11.79 10.09
C THR A 491 -1.29 11.57 8.59
N LEU A 492 -2.46 11.87 8.01
CA LEU A 492 -2.75 11.91 6.59
C LEU A 492 -3.25 13.32 6.23
N PRO A 493 -2.36 14.19 5.74
CA PRO A 493 -2.76 15.50 5.22
C PRO A 493 -3.67 15.34 3.99
N ASP A 494 -4.64 16.24 3.82
CA ASP A 494 -5.53 16.26 2.64
C ASP A 494 -4.71 16.36 1.33
N GLU A 495 -3.54 17.02 1.39
CA GLU A 495 -2.56 17.19 0.32
C GLU A 495 -2.04 15.88 -0.29
N PHE A 496 -2.21 14.75 0.43
CA PHE A 496 -1.87 13.42 -0.07
C PHE A 496 -2.81 12.92 -1.13
N PHE A 497 -3.99 13.50 -1.20
CA PHE A 497 -5.07 13.02 -2.03
C PHE A 497 -5.37 14.00 -3.14
N THR A 498 -5.77 13.47 -4.28
CA THR A 498 -6.26 14.29 -5.37
C THR A 498 -7.67 14.77 -5.06
N CYS A 499 -7.99 16.01 -5.43
CA CYS A 499 -9.33 16.56 -5.39
C CYS A 499 -10.34 15.65 -6.11
N TYR A 500 -11.46 15.41 -5.44
CA TYR A 500 -12.45 14.43 -5.86
C TYR A 500 -13.60 15.02 -6.65
N VAL A 501 -13.62 16.35 -6.79
CA VAL A 501 -14.63 17.08 -7.54
C VAL A 501 -14.56 16.64 -9.01
N LYS A 502 -15.73 16.24 -9.53
CA LYS A 502 -15.92 15.85 -10.93
C LYS A 502 -16.58 16.98 -11.69
N CYS A 503 -16.19 17.13 -12.94
CA CYS A 503 -16.87 18.04 -13.85
C CYS A 503 -18.32 17.57 -14.09
N GLU A 504 -19.30 18.47 -13.95
CA GLU A 504 -20.73 18.17 -14.17
C GLU A 504 -21.03 17.79 -15.63
N SER A 505 -20.20 18.24 -16.58
CA SER A 505 -20.39 17.94 -18.01
C SER A 505 -19.78 16.61 -18.45
N CYS A 506 -18.49 16.39 -18.15
CA CYS A 506 -17.74 15.23 -18.67
C CYS A 506 -17.44 14.14 -17.64
N GLY A 507 -17.71 14.39 -16.34
CA GLY A 507 -17.43 13.46 -15.25
C GLY A 507 -15.95 13.26 -14.90
N ILE A 508 -15.02 13.93 -15.61
CA ILE A 508 -13.58 13.88 -15.31
C ILE A 508 -13.30 14.59 -13.97
N LYS A 509 -12.36 14.04 -13.19
CA LYS A 509 -11.95 14.57 -11.89
C LYS A 509 -10.93 15.71 -12.03
N CYS A 510 -10.93 16.62 -11.06
CA CYS A 510 -9.84 17.56 -10.81
C CYS A 510 -8.53 16.79 -10.56
N THR A 511 -7.39 17.34 -11.00
CA THR A 511 -6.06 16.73 -10.83
C THR A 511 -5.21 17.39 -9.74
N LEU A 512 -5.73 18.43 -9.08
CA LEU A 512 -5.06 19.16 -8.00
C LEU A 512 -5.14 18.41 -6.66
N ALA A 513 -4.33 18.81 -5.67
CA ALA A 513 -4.40 18.30 -4.30
C ALA A 513 -5.74 18.64 -3.62
N ALA A 514 -6.27 17.79 -2.75
CA ALA A 514 -7.64 17.87 -2.25
C ALA A 514 -7.98 19.18 -1.50
N ASN A 515 -6.98 19.85 -0.94
CA ASN A 515 -7.13 21.11 -0.23
C ASN A 515 -6.97 22.37 -1.10
N HIS A 516 -6.79 22.26 -2.43
CA HIS A 516 -6.51 23.41 -3.32
C HIS A 516 -7.56 24.54 -3.22
N GLN A 517 -8.81 24.20 -2.86
CA GLN A 517 -9.88 25.16 -2.64
C GLN A 517 -9.63 26.09 -1.44
N LYS A 518 -8.95 25.60 -0.37
CA LYS A 518 -8.57 26.42 0.80
C LYS A 518 -7.61 27.54 0.39
N ASP A 519 -6.85 27.31 -0.67
CA ASP A 519 -5.88 28.26 -1.23
C ASP A 519 -6.49 29.13 -2.36
N ASN A 520 -7.81 29.08 -2.58
CA ASN A 520 -8.51 29.76 -3.67
C ASN A 520 -8.00 29.41 -5.08
N ILE A 521 -7.42 28.21 -5.25
CA ILE A 521 -6.99 27.72 -6.56
C ILE A 521 -8.22 27.07 -7.22
N PRO A 522 -8.60 27.48 -8.45
CA PRO A 522 -9.75 26.89 -9.14
C PRO A 522 -9.47 25.44 -9.56
N HIS A 523 -10.52 24.64 -9.71
CA HIS A 523 -10.37 23.26 -10.21
C HIS A 523 -9.74 23.20 -11.59
N GLN A 524 -8.88 22.20 -11.81
CA GLN A 524 -8.14 22.04 -13.05
C GLN A 524 -8.11 20.58 -13.52
N CYS A 525 -8.11 20.40 -14.84
CA CYS A 525 -7.82 19.15 -15.50
C CYS A 525 -7.19 19.40 -16.87
N ASP A 526 -6.22 18.58 -17.28
CA ASP A 526 -5.52 18.73 -18.56
C ASP A 526 -6.30 18.16 -19.76
N LYS A 527 -7.36 17.39 -19.51
CA LYS A 527 -8.21 16.81 -20.56
C LYS A 527 -9.25 17.82 -21.03
N ARG A 528 -9.61 17.78 -22.31
CA ARG A 528 -10.71 18.60 -22.85
C ARG A 528 -12.06 18.14 -22.29
N CYS A 529 -12.96 19.08 -22.05
CA CYS A 529 -14.32 18.77 -21.60
C CYS A 529 -15.23 18.40 -22.79
N SER A 530 -16.36 17.73 -22.50
CA SER A 530 -17.45 17.51 -23.44
C SER A 530 -18.41 18.68 -23.42
N TYR A 531 -18.99 19.03 -24.58
CA TYR A 531 -20.06 20.03 -24.61
C TYR A 531 -21.33 19.44 -24.02
N ASN A 532 -21.97 20.17 -23.10
CA ASN A 532 -23.27 19.86 -22.56
C ASN A 532 -24.21 21.05 -22.76
N LYS A 533 -25.28 20.82 -23.52
CA LYS A 533 -26.27 21.80 -23.92
C LYS A 533 -27.04 22.42 -22.74
N GLU A 534 -27.24 21.66 -21.66
CA GLU A 534 -27.99 22.09 -20.47
C GLU A 534 -27.12 22.95 -19.54
N LEU A 535 -25.82 22.64 -19.48
CA LEU A 535 -24.85 23.38 -18.68
C LEU A 535 -24.26 24.59 -19.42
N ASP A 536 -24.40 24.63 -20.75
CA ASP A 536 -23.96 25.71 -21.62
C ASP A 536 -22.48 26.07 -21.41
N ASN A 537 -21.65 25.03 -21.35
CA ASN A 537 -20.24 25.10 -20.94
C ASN A 537 -19.29 25.53 -22.05
N GLU A 538 -19.72 26.48 -22.87
CA GLU A 538 -18.91 27.12 -23.91
C GLU A 538 -18.59 28.56 -23.52
N VAL A 539 -17.33 28.94 -23.72
CA VAL A 539 -16.86 30.31 -23.55
C VAL A 539 -16.30 30.84 -24.85
N TRP A 540 -16.36 32.17 -25.02
CA TRP A 540 -15.59 32.85 -26.04
C TRP A 540 -14.24 33.26 -25.50
N LYS A 541 -13.19 33.00 -26.28
CA LYS A 541 -11.84 33.55 -26.08
C LYS A 541 -11.52 34.58 -27.17
N CYS A 542 -10.74 35.59 -26.82
CA CYS A 542 -10.27 36.61 -27.75
C CYS A 542 -9.31 36.00 -28.78
N LEU A 543 -9.68 36.01 -30.07
CA LEU A 543 -8.85 35.46 -31.15
C LEU A 543 -7.53 36.24 -31.34
N PRO A 544 -7.51 37.60 -31.27
CA PRO A 544 -6.26 38.36 -31.24
C PRO A 544 -5.31 37.94 -30.11
N CYS A 545 -5.77 37.85 -28.86
CA CYS A 545 -4.92 37.40 -27.74
C CYS A 545 -4.32 36.03 -28.00
N HIS A 546 -5.11 35.11 -28.55
CA HIS A 546 -4.64 33.76 -28.85
C HIS A 546 -3.50 33.75 -29.87
N ARG A 547 -3.57 34.60 -30.90
CA ARG A 547 -2.47 34.79 -31.88
C ARG A 547 -1.19 35.32 -31.25
N GLU A 548 -1.30 35.98 -30.11
CA GLU A 548 -0.18 36.52 -29.32
C GLU A 548 0.27 35.56 -28.20
N GLY A 549 -0.27 34.34 -28.16
CA GLY A 549 0.06 33.34 -27.14
C GLY A 549 -0.64 33.54 -25.78
N ARG A 550 -1.73 34.32 -25.73
CA ARG A 550 -2.53 34.56 -24.52
C ARG A 550 -3.94 33.98 -24.66
N ASP A 551 -4.45 33.40 -23.58
CA ASP A 551 -5.82 32.90 -23.53
C ASP A 551 -6.69 33.78 -22.63
N MET A 552 -7.46 34.68 -23.26
CA MET A 552 -8.34 35.62 -22.55
C MET A 552 -9.80 35.30 -22.84
N ILE A 553 -10.57 34.95 -21.81
CA ILE A 553 -12.03 34.79 -21.91
C ILE A 553 -12.67 36.16 -22.10
N VAL A 554 -13.67 36.23 -22.99
CA VAL A 554 -14.43 37.43 -23.32
C VAL A 554 -15.92 37.18 -23.18
N TYR A 555 -16.66 38.21 -22.82
CA TYR A 555 -18.11 38.13 -22.62
C TYR A 555 -18.81 39.20 -23.46
N GLY A 556 -19.99 38.85 -23.99
CA GLY A 556 -20.85 39.82 -24.62
C GLY A 556 -21.56 40.65 -23.56
N LYS A 557 -21.44 41.97 -23.62
CA LYS A 557 -22.16 42.88 -22.73
C LYS A 557 -23.38 43.45 -23.44
N LEU A 558 -24.52 43.41 -22.74
CA LEU A 558 -25.75 44.11 -23.13
C LEU A 558 -25.84 45.50 -22.49
N ILE A 559 -25.16 45.72 -21.36
CA ILE A 559 -25.11 46.99 -20.61
C ILE A 559 -23.69 47.17 -20.05
N THR A 560 -23.11 48.36 -20.18
CA THR A 560 -21.84 48.73 -19.54
C THR A 560 -22.07 49.07 -18.06
N LYS A 561 -21.15 48.66 -17.17
CA LYS A 561 -21.29 48.74 -15.69
C LYS A 561 -21.64 50.13 -15.09
N ASN A 562 -21.61 51.21 -15.88
CA ASN A 562 -21.83 52.58 -15.43
C ASN A 562 -23.09 53.26 -15.98
N ASP A 563 -23.93 52.57 -16.77
CA ASP A 563 -25.13 53.19 -17.37
C ASP A 563 -26.39 52.87 -16.55
N SER A 564 -27.25 53.87 -16.33
CA SER A 564 -28.57 53.66 -15.72
C SER A 564 -29.42 52.72 -16.58
N LEU A 565 -30.22 51.84 -15.96
CA LEU A 565 -31.05 50.82 -16.65
C LEU A 565 -31.81 51.37 -17.86
N VAL A 566 -32.35 52.59 -17.77
CA VAL A 566 -33.11 53.24 -18.84
C VAL A 566 -32.23 53.83 -19.95
N GLN A 567 -31.06 54.40 -19.63
CA GLN A 567 -30.11 54.93 -20.63
C GLN A 567 -29.35 53.80 -21.36
N GLY A 568 -29.05 52.70 -20.65
CA GLY A 568 -28.44 51.50 -21.23
C GLY A 568 -29.36 50.81 -22.24
N LEU A 569 -30.66 50.73 -21.95
CA LEU A 569 -31.68 50.22 -22.88
C LEU A 569 -31.81 51.09 -24.14
N LEU A 570 -31.78 52.42 -24.02
CA LEU A 570 -31.92 53.34 -25.17
C LEU A 570 -30.69 53.39 -26.09
N LYS A 571 -29.47 53.29 -25.55
CA LYS A 571 -28.23 53.14 -26.37
C LYS A 571 -28.21 51.81 -27.13
N TYR A 572 -28.64 50.73 -26.46
CA TYR A 572 -28.57 49.36 -26.99
C TYR A 572 -29.50 49.11 -28.19
N VAL A 573 -30.70 49.71 -28.19
CA VAL A 573 -31.67 49.60 -29.31
C VAL A 573 -31.06 50.07 -30.64
N TRP A 574 -30.08 50.97 -30.60
CA TRP A 574 -29.43 51.53 -31.79
C TRP A 574 -28.04 50.95 -32.05
N SER A 575 -27.28 50.55 -31.02
CA SER A 575 -25.86 50.14 -31.16
C SER A 575 -25.56 48.64 -31.18
N GLY A 576 -26.53 47.78 -30.82
CA GLY A 576 -26.29 46.33 -30.71
C GLY A 576 -25.40 45.91 -29.53
N PHE A 577 -25.07 44.62 -29.43
CA PHE A 577 -24.21 44.08 -28.36
C PHE A 577 -22.72 44.21 -28.70
N VAL A 578 -21.89 44.23 -27.66
CA VAL A 578 -20.44 44.43 -27.76
C VAL A 578 -19.72 43.28 -27.08
N ILE A 579 -18.60 42.83 -27.65
CA ILE A 579 -17.66 41.91 -26.98
C ILE A 579 -16.40 42.69 -26.66
N GLU A 580 -16.01 42.65 -25.38
CA GLU A 580 -14.82 43.34 -24.89
C GLU A 580 -13.78 42.35 -24.36
N CYS A 581 -12.52 42.60 -24.70
CA CYS A 581 -11.35 41.96 -24.14
C CYS A 581 -10.64 42.93 -23.22
N SER A 582 -10.22 42.50 -22.03
CA SER A 582 -9.46 43.37 -21.12
C SER A 582 -8.11 43.82 -21.66
N HIS A 583 -7.55 43.11 -22.65
CA HIS A 583 -6.31 43.48 -23.31
C HIS A 583 -6.53 44.37 -24.55
N HIS A 584 -7.55 44.08 -25.36
CA HIS A 584 -7.78 44.75 -26.65
C HIS A 584 -8.92 45.77 -26.66
N GLY A 585 -9.67 45.92 -25.57
CA GLY A 585 -10.88 46.71 -25.52
C GLY A 585 -12.02 46.07 -26.32
N GLU A 586 -12.81 46.88 -27.01
CA GLU A 586 -13.90 46.42 -27.88
C GLU A 586 -13.34 45.65 -29.09
N ILE A 587 -13.61 44.35 -29.14
CA ILE A 587 -13.20 43.48 -30.25
C ILE A 587 -14.34 43.22 -31.24
N TYR A 588 -15.59 43.46 -30.82
CA TYR A 588 -16.77 43.20 -31.65
C TYR A 588 -17.93 44.15 -31.31
N ARG A 589 -18.70 44.54 -32.33
CA ARG A 589 -19.99 45.20 -32.18
C ARG A 589 -20.97 44.75 -33.26
N SER A 590 -22.17 44.36 -32.87
CA SER A 590 -23.13 43.75 -33.80
C SER A 590 -23.78 44.71 -34.79
N ARG A 591 -23.81 46.01 -34.48
CA ARG A 591 -24.36 47.05 -35.36
C ARG A 591 -23.34 48.17 -35.57
N LYS A 592 -22.20 47.83 -36.17
CA LYS A 592 -21.14 48.80 -36.50
C LYS A 592 -21.39 49.49 -37.84
N TYR A 593 -21.89 48.74 -38.83
CA TYR A 593 -22.21 49.18 -40.18
C TYR A 593 -23.62 48.74 -40.59
N TRP A 594 -24.21 49.43 -41.58
CA TRP A 594 -25.56 49.16 -42.09
C TRP A 594 -25.64 47.86 -42.92
N TYR A 595 -24.52 47.45 -43.55
CA TYR A 595 -24.34 46.17 -44.23
C TYR A 595 -22.90 45.69 -44.04
N GLY A 596 -22.67 44.37 -44.09
CA GLY A 596 -21.33 43.77 -44.02
C GLY A 596 -20.65 43.81 -42.65
N ASN A 597 -21.41 43.74 -41.55
CA ASN A 597 -20.80 43.55 -40.23
C ASN A 597 -20.10 42.18 -40.16
N ASN A 598 -18.92 42.16 -39.53
CA ASN A 598 -18.26 40.92 -39.14
C ASN A 598 -19.19 40.11 -38.21
N GLU A 599 -18.96 38.81 -38.13
CA GLU A 599 -19.61 37.95 -37.16
C GLU A 599 -18.76 37.81 -35.88
N PRO A 600 -19.36 37.50 -34.72
CA PRO A 600 -18.61 37.30 -33.48
C PRO A 600 -17.47 36.30 -33.62
N LYS A 601 -17.71 35.23 -34.40
CA LYS A 601 -16.76 34.15 -34.70
C LYS A 601 -15.49 34.63 -35.43
N ASP A 602 -15.51 35.80 -36.05
CA ASP A 602 -14.36 36.33 -36.78
C ASP A 602 -13.29 36.92 -35.83
N VAL A 603 -13.69 37.23 -34.60
CA VAL A 603 -12.85 37.87 -33.57
C VAL A 603 -12.83 37.10 -32.25
N THR A 604 -13.65 36.06 -32.12
CA THR A 604 -13.64 35.14 -30.99
C THR A 604 -13.44 33.69 -31.42
N ARG A 605 -12.93 32.88 -30.50
CA ARG A 605 -12.86 31.42 -30.62
C ARG A 605 -13.75 30.81 -29.54
N VAL A 606 -14.54 29.81 -29.89
CA VAL A 606 -15.32 29.04 -28.92
C VAL A 606 -14.45 27.96 -28.30
N GLU A 607 -14.54 27.80 -26.98
CA GLU A 607 -13.89 26.73 -26.25
C GLU A 607 -14.85 26.10 -25.24
N VAL A 608 -14.85 24.77 -25.19
CA VAL A 608 -15.63 24.00 -24.22
C VAL A 608 -14.82 23.88 -22.93
N VAL A 609 -15.39 24.37 -21.83
CA VAL A 609 -14.73 24.41 -20.51
C VAL A 609 -15.35 23.41 -19.55
N HIS A 610 -14.57 23.01 -18.53
CA HIS A 610 -15.10 22.20 -17.43
C HIS A 610 -16.04 23.01 -16.55
N VAL A 611 -17.15 22.38 -16.15
CA VAL A 611 -18.12 22.91 -15.18
C VAL A 611 -17.89 22.22 -13.85
N TRP A 612 -17.55 22.96 -12.80
CA TRP A 612 -17.22 22.41 -11.49
C TRP A 612 -18.32 22.75 -10.47
N PRO A 613 -18.80 21.77 -9.69
CA PRO A 613 -19.81 22.00 -8.65
C PRO A 613 -19.39 23.09 -7.65
N GLY A 614 -20.25 24.08 -7.42
CA GLY A 614 -20.03 25.12 -6.40
C GLY A 614 -19.07 26.25 -6.78
N GLU A 615 -18.43 26.21 -7.95
CA GLU A 615 -17.72 27.36 -8.50
C GLU A 615 -18.66 28.20 -9.37
N ASP A 616 -19.14 29.33 -8.84
CA ASP A 616 -19.86 30.36 -9.61
C ASP A 616 -19.01 30.95 -10.76
N ASN A 617 -17.69 30.75 -10.73
CA ASN A 617 -16.77 31.13 -11.81
C ASN A 617 -16.71 30.10 -12.94
N SER A 618 -17.07 28.84 -12.69
CA SER A 618 -17.08 27.75 -13.69
C SER A 618 -18.41 27.67 -14.44
N ARG A 619 -19.49 28.06 -13.75
CA ARG A 619 -20.76 28.43 -14.39
C ARG A 619 -20.53 29.80 -14.98
N VAL A 620 -20.28 29.86 -16.29
CA VAL A 620 -20.21 31.11 -17.06
C VAL A 620 -21.22 32.07 -16.45
N ALA A 621 -20.72 33.13 -15.79
CA ALA A 621 -21.55 34.07 -15.05
C ALA A 621 -22.78 34.39 -15.92
N SER A 622 -23.96 34.25 -15.33
CA SER A 622 -25.25 34.07 -16.01
C SER A 622 -25.70 35.19 -16.95
N ASP A 623 -24.83 36.12 -17.29
CA ASP A 623 -25.08 37.19 -18.23
C ASP A 623 -24.37 36.84 -19.56
N VAL A 624 -25.06 35.98 -20.30
CA VAL A 624 -24.96 35.70 -21.74
C VAL A 624 -23.77 34.83 -22.23
N THR A 625 -24.00 33.52 -22.25
CA THR A 625 -23.20 32.53 -23.00
C THR A 625 -23.26 32.77 -24.52
N PRO A 626 -22.27 32.29 -25.29
CA PRO A 626 -22.26 32.37 -26.76
C PRO A 626 -23.59 31.99 -27.41
N ARG A 627 -24.18 30.89 -26.95
CA ARG A 627 -25.42 30.35 -27.47
C ARG A 627 -26.62 31.23 -27.12
N LYS A 628 -26.75 31.68 -25.87
CA LYS A 628 -27.85 32.59 -25.48
C LYS A 628 -27.79 33.93 -26.21
N ILE A 629 -26.58 34.44 -26.48
CA ILE A 629 -26.39 35.64 -27.32
C ILE A 629 -26.92 35.37 -28.72
N LEU A 630 -26.49 34.28 -29.37
CA LEU A 630 -26.88 33.93 -30.74
C LEU A 630 -28.39 33.65 -30.85
N GLU A 631 -28.98 32.91 -29.91
CA GLU A 631 -30.42 32.66 -29.84
C GLU A 631 -31.20 33.96 -29.60
N GLY A 632 -30.70 34.84 -28.74
CA GLY A 632 -31.28 36.17 -28.50
C GLY A 632 -31.28 37.04 -29.76
N ILE A 633 -30.19 37.05 -30.53
CA ILE A 633 -30.10 37.77 -31.82
C ILE A 633 -31.10 37.21 -32.82
N HIS A 634 -31.19 35.88 -32.94
CA HIS A 634 -32.11 35.24 -33.87
C HIS A 634 -33.57 35.50 -33.52
N ASN A 635 -33.90 35.54 -32.22
CA ASN A 635 -35.26 35.83 -31.75
C ASN A 635 -35.63 37.32 -31.92
N VAL A 636 -34.71 38.26 -31.68
CA VAL A 636 -34.95 39.69 -31.93
C VAL A 636 -35.12 39.98 -33.42
N GLY A 637 -34.41 39.25 -34.30
CA GLY A 637 -34.60 39.34 -35.75
C GLY A 637 -35.99 38.95 -36.24
N ARG A 638 -36.76 38.17 -35.47
CA ARG A 638 -38.16 37.81 -35.78
C ARG A 638 -39.19 38.86 -35.37
N PHE A 639 -38.85 39.79 -34.49
CA PHE A 639 -39.76 40.85 -34.03
C PHE A 639 -39.61 42.18 -34.79
N VAL A 640 -38.72 42.24 -35.80
CA VAL A 640 -38.43 43.46 -36.58
C VAL A 640 -38.53 43.21 -38.09
N LEU A 641 -39.50 42.38 -38.51
CA LEU A 641 -39.98 42.34 -39.90
C LEU A 641 -41.48 42.58 -39.93
#